data_AF-A0A6L7XYE5-F1
#
_entry.id   AF-A0A6L7XYE5-F1
#
_cell.length_a   1.000
_cell.length_b   1.000
_cell.length_c   1.000
_cell.angle_alpha   90.00
_cell.angle_beta   90.00
_cell.angle_gamma   90.00
#
_symmetry.space_group_name_H-M   'P 1'
#
loop_
_entity.id
_entity.type
_entity.pdbx_description
1 polymer ?
#
loop_
_entity_poly.entity_id
_entity_poly.type
_entity_poly.pdbx_seq_one_letter_code
_entity_poly.pdbx_strand_id
1 'polypeptide(L)'
;FWTSETCNVAAGTAGLFGGCTLPVDGTRAFVYDQNDGSQDYRTVEVKLRSSLDGPINFLVGGNVYTKEEVSDYYVLGNTLDMVATYGAPLFELPPLYPGMFNNSSSPDEGTVSEGSSLFGEVYYDMTEDVSLTVGVRYNEDRRESNETSVLFNSIDMNSVLGGYFGAGPIWIRQGLADDFVGQLLALAGDPTAPPPDVSETTARLLAFHDATDTYDASLLDAAGAVGAVVLAPLLGSFVELGLIPPEQLPAIAAESGLPPLYQATLLTLLSQDAAAIAVDPGLATGSAAVRSVADAVGPVPAFNETRFITGSPTEAEWKEMSGRAGVDWRISNNSLAYAFVSRGYKPGGFNPPIAPVFQDVSSFTFDAEAVNALELGSKNTLLDGRMRLNGSLFLYDYTGLQITRIRNNSSINENIDASILGLEVEGLWRPEALAGLQLDFSYGWLMSEVDESMSIDPINRTGGNPEYITLNNIDPGATTGVNFVAKEAEITPEVLSCALQIACPPGVEPFGPGALPVPGTMYPANEAGVAIPAYFSQQFLSALGVETADGIPVSLDGNRLPNAPEHTLTVGVAQTWPIPALSGSLTLRWDYYWQGASYAREFNTRGDEIEAWGQHNASLIFESDDGRWLVKGWVRNIADDENVTGKYLTSDTSGLFRNYFLTEPRLFGVSVRFGFGK
;
A
#
# COMPACT_ATOMS: atom_id res chain seq x y z
N PHE A 1 -29.80 2.62 -25.28
CA PHE A 1 -29.92 4.09 -25.12
C PHE A 1 -29.32 4.45 -23.78
N TRP A 2 -28.64 5.61 -23.69
CA TRP A 2 -27.53 5.99 -22.80
C TRP A 2 -26.18 5.46 -23.34
N THR A 3 -25.26 6.16 -24.00
CA THR A 3 -25.09 7.55 -24.51
C THR A 3 -25.37 8.68 -23.52
N SER A 4 -24.47 8.90 -22.56
CA SER A 4 -24.28 10.21 -21.93
C SER A 4 -22.85 10.67 -22.16
N GLU A 5 -22.70 11.84 -22.76
CA GLU A 5 -21.49 12.46 -23.30
C GLU A 5 -20.48 12.97 -22.24
N THR A 6 -20.46 12.41 -21.03
CA THR A 6 -19.64 12.94 -19.91
C THR A 6 -18.63 11.96 -19.31
N CYS A 7 -18.46 10.75 -19.85
CA CYS A 7 -17.29 9.92 -19.57
C CYS A 7 -16.17 10.30 -20.54
N ASN A 8 -15.28 11.19 -20.13
CA ASN A 8 -14.15 11.60 -20.95
C ASN A 8 -12.91 10.74 -20.64
N VAL A 9 -12.67 9.72 -21.47
CA VAL A 9 -11.43 8.91 -21.47
C VAL A 9 -10.20 9.76 -21.82
N ALA A 10 -10.38 10.92 -22.47
CA ALA A 10 -9.30 11.83 -22.84
C ALA A 10 -8.81 12.74 -21.69
N ALA A 11 -9.29 12.55 -20.46
CA ALA A 11 -8.85 13.34 -19.29
C ALA A 11 -7.55 12.84 -18.62
N GLY A 12 -6.80 11.92 -19.26
CA GLY A 12 -5.41 11.64 -18.87
C GLY A 12 -5.21 10.48 -17.90
N THR A 13 -5.79 9.32 -18.17
CA THR A 13 -5.43 8.07 -17.49
C THR A 13 -5.19 6.95 -18.51
N ALA A 14 -4.20 7.12 -19.38
CA ALA A 14 -3.77 6.05 -20.27
C ALA A 14 -3.17 4.92 -19.42
N GLY A 15 -3.82 3.74 -19.41
CA GLY A 15 -3.38 2.56 -18.64
C GLY A 15 -4.08 2.33 -17.30
N LEU A 16 -5.01 3.21 -16.89
CA LEU A 16 -5.82 3.06 -15.69
C LEU A 16 -7.28 2.90 -16.10
N PHE A 17 -7.87 1.72 -15.89
CA PHE A 17 -9.30 1.49 -16.12
C PHE A 17 -10.12 2.31 -15.12
N GLY A 18 -10.57 3.50 -15.55
CA GLY A 18 -11.45 4.38 -14.78
C GLY A 18 -12.82 3.75 -14.51
N GLY A 19 -13.17 3.69 -13.22
CA GLY A 19 -14.34 2.99 -12.70
C GLY A 19 -15.70 3.56 -13.13
N CYS A 20 -16.55 2.67 -13.64
CA CYS A 20 -18.00 2.81 -13.55
C CYS A 20 -18.47 1.98 -12.36
N THR A 21 -19.21 2.58 -11.43
CA THR A 21 -19.89 1.82 -10.35
C THR A 21 -20.99 0.95 -10.96
N LEU A 22 -20.79 -0.37 -10.93
CA LEU A 22 -21.78 -1.35 -11.36
C LEU A 22 -22.69 -1.79 -10.18
N PRO A 23 -23.97 -2.10 -10.42
CA PRO A 23 -24.85 -2.69 -9.41
C PRO A 23 -24.31 -4.02 -8.88
N VAL A 24 -24.56 -4.30 -7.61
CA VAL A 24 -24.08 -5.50 -6.91
C VAL A 24 -25.02 -6.69 -7.20
N ASP A 25 -24.79 -7.44 -8.26
CA ASP A 25 -25.64 -8.59 -8.66
C ASP A 25 -24.92 -9.95 -8.73
N GLY A 26 -23.74 -10.07 -8.10
CA GLY A 26 -23.18 -11.38 -7.71
C GLY A 26 -22.36 -12.13 -8.77
N THR A 27 -22.00 -11.52 -9.90
CA THR A 27 -21.05 -12.08 -10.88
C THR A 27 -19.59 -11.63 -10.65
N ARG A 28 -19.21 -11.31 -9.41
CA ARG A 28 -17.89 -10.74 -9.08
C ARG A 28 -16.77 -11.77 -9.27
N ALA A 29 -15.63 -11.32 -9.80
CA ALA A 29 -14.33 -11.93 -9.51
C ALA A 29 -14.09 -11.81 -7.99
N PHE A 30 -13.79 -12.92 -7.32
CA PHE A 30 -13.56 -12.91 -5.89
C PHE A 30 -12.20 -12.26 -5.60
N VAL A 31 -12.23 -11.07 -5.01
CA VAL A 31 -11.12 -10.58 -4.19
C VAL A 31 -11.22 -11.31 -2.85
N TYR A 32 -10.19 -12.08 -2.50
CA TYR A 32 -10.06 -12.78 -1.23
C TYR A 32 -8.86 -12.18 -0.49
N ASP A 33 -9.14 -11.61 0.68
CA ASP A 33 -8.14 -11.07 1.59
C ASP A 33 -8.24 -11.88 2.90
N GLN A 34 -7.10 -12.39 3.35
CA GLN A 34 -6.95 -13.08 4.63
C GLN A 34 -5.73 -12.55 5.35
N ASN A 35 -5.94 -12.11 6.59
CA ASN A 35 -4.87 -11.86 7.55
C ASN A 35 -4.96 -12.90 8.67
N ASP A 36 -3.87 -13.59 8.98
CA ASP A 36 -3.71 -14.44 10.15
C ASP A 36 -2.46 -14.00 10.91
N GLY A 37 -2.47 -14.10 12.23
CA GLY A 37 -1.33 -13.66 13.02
C GLY A 37 -1.43 -14.05 14.48
N SER A 38 -0.26 -14.18 15.10
CA SER A 38 -0.11 -14.46 16.52
C SER A 38 0.95 -13.56 17.12
N GLN A 39 0.71 -13.11 18.36
CA GLN A 39 1.61 -12.24 19.08
C GLN A 39 1.74 -12.72 20.51
N ASP A 40 2.98 -12.98 20.94
CA ASP A 40 3.34 -13.26 22.32
C ASP A 40 4.14 -12.09 22.90
N TYR A 41 3.69 -11.58 24.05
CA TYR A 41 4.35 -10.48 24.74
C TYR A 41 4.65 -10.85 26.19
N ARG A 42 5.93 -10.78 26.57
CA ARG A 42 6.41 -11.07 27.92
C ARG A 42 7.13 -9.85 28.44
N THR A 43 6.83 -9.45 29.67
CA THR A 43 7.53 -8.35 30.34
C THR A 43 7.75 -8.64 31.81
N VAL A 44 8.90 -8.20 32.32
CA VAL A 44 9.22 -8.19 33.74
C VAL A 44 9.55 -6.77 34.13
N GLU A 45 8.85 -6.25 35.13
CA GLU A 45 9.07 -4.91 35.66
C GLU A 45 9.32 -4.97 37.17
N VAL A 46 10.34 -4.23 37.62
CA VAL A 46 10.64 -4.04 39.03
C VAL A 46 10.58 -2.55 39.35
N LYS A 47 9.78 -2.18 40.36
CA LYS A 47 9.63 -0.80 40.83
C LYS A 47 9.84 -0.74 42.34
N LEU A 48 10.71 0.16 42.77
CA LEU A 48 10.89 0.57 44.16
C LEU A 48 10.34 1.99 44.31
N ARG A 49 9.41 2.19 45.24
CA ARG A 49 8.85 3.51 45.57
C ARG A 49 9.11 3.82 47.04
N SER A 50 9.53 5.05 47.33
CA SER A 50 9.64 5.53 48.70
C SER A 50 8.30 6.06 49.23
N SER A 51 8.16 6.04 50.55
CA SER A 51 7.07 6.70 51.29
C SER A 51 7.68 7.30 52.57
N LEU A 52 8.58 8.26 52.38
CA LEU A 52 9.27 8.96 53.45
C LEU A 52 8.36 10.05 54.02
N ASP A 53 8.50 10.34 55.32
CA ASP A 53 7.76 11.42 55.99
C ASP A 53 8.21 12.84 55.55
N GLY A 54 9.33 12.93 54.83
CA GLY A 54 9.90 14.20 54.36
C GLY A 54 9.30 14.68 53.03
N PRO A 55 9.67 15.89 52.58
CA PRO A 55 9.13 16.50 51.35
C PRO A 55 9.61 15.83 50.06
N ILE A 56 10.48 14.82 50.15
CA ILE A 56 11.06 14.14 48.99
C ILE A 56 10.65 12.69 49.02
N ASN A 57 10.03 12.26 47.92
CA ASN A 57 9.81 10.87 47.59
C ASN A 57 10.40 10.55 46.23
N PHE A 58 10.66 9.28 45.95
CA PHE A 58 11.21 8.84 44.68
C PHE A 58 10.64 7.49 44.26
N LEU A 59 10.75 7.23 42.98
CA LEU A 59 10.50 5.94 42.36
C LEU A 59 11.68 5.61 41.46
N VAL A 60 12.22 4.41 41.58
CA VAL A 60 13.24 3.88 40.68
C VAL A 60 12.76 2.52 40.21
N GLY A 61 12.93 2.23 38.94
CA GLY A 61 12.58 0.94 38.40
C GLY A 61 13.26 0.66 37.08
N GLY A 62 13.07 -0.57 36.63
CA GLY A 62 13.49 -0.99 35.31
C GLY A 62 12.54 -2.06 34.80
N ASN A 63 12.47 -2.19 33.49
CA ASN A 63 11.73 -3.27 32.87
C ASN A 63 12.52 -3.87 31.72
N VAL A 64 12.24 -5.13 31.44
CA VAL A 64 12.63 -5.80 30.21
C VAL A 64 11.37 -6.36 29.56
N TYR A 65 11.36 -6.42 28.25
CA TYR A 65 10.30 -7.07 27.50
C TYR A 65 10.86 -7.83 26.30
N THR A 66 10.11 -8.85 25.90
CA THR A 66 10.28 -9.58 24.66
C THR A 66 8.90 -9.70 24.01
N LYS A 67 8.82 -9.34 22.73
CA LYS A 67 7.64 -9.47 21.89
C LYS A 67 8.03 -10.34 20.70
N GLU A 68 7.27 -11.39 20.45
CA GLU A 68 7.38 -12.23 19.26
C GLU A 68 6.07 -12.08 18.48
N GLU A 69 6.17 -11.75 17.19
CA GLU A 69 5.02 -11.51 16.33
C GLU A 69 5.20 -12.27 15.01
N VAL A 70 4.21 -13.08 14.65
CA VAL A 70 4.11 -13.80 13.38
C VAL A 70 2.82 -13.31 12.73
N SER A 71 2.89 -12.78 11.51
CA SER A 71 1.74 -12.29 10.76
C SER A 71 1.86 -12.72 9.31
N ASP A 72 0.78 -13.33 8.81
CA ASP A 72 0.64 -13.79 7.44
C ASP A 72 -0.54 -13.08 6.79
N TYR A 73 -0.24 -12.24 5.81
CA TYR A 73 -1.24 -11.46 5.07
C TYR A 73 -1.28 -11.90 3.61
N TYR A 74 -2.49 -12.21 3.15
CA TYR A 74 -2.75 -12.88 1.90
C TYR A 74 -3.83 -12.14 1.11
N VAL A 75 -3.53 -11.73 -0.12
CA VAL A 75 -4.50 -11.15 -1.05
C VAL A 75 -4.48 -11.89 -2.38
N LEU A 76 -5.65 -12.38 -2.78
CA LEU A 76 -6.01 -12.78 -4.13
C LEU A 76 -6.99 -11.75 -4.70
N GLY A 77 -6.73 -11.23 -5.89
CA GLY A 77 -7.67 -10.36 -6.58
C GLY A 77 -7.21 -8.90 -6.61
N ASN A 78 -6.54 -8.51 -7.69
CA ASN A 78 -6.46 -7.12 -8.09
C ASN A 78 -7.16 -6.94 -9.47
N THR A 79 -7.50 -5.71 -9.83
CA THR A 79 -8.05 -5.42 -11.17
C THR A 79 -7.05 -5.71 -12.31
N LEU A 80 -5.75 -5.89 -12.02
CA LEU A 80 -4.77 -6.37 -13.00
C LEU A 80 -4.98 -7.85 -13.37
N ASP A 81 -5.65 -8.63 -12.51
CA ASP A 81 -6.09 -10.00 -12.84
C ASP A 81 -7.04 -10.03 -14.03
N MET A 82 -7.72 -8.93 -14.38
CA MET A 82 -8.51 -8.89 -15.61
C MET A 82 -7.64 -8.94 -16.88
N VAL A 83 -6.43 -8.38 -16.90
CA VAL A 83 -5.53 -8.50 -18.06
C VAL A 83 -4.88 -9.89 -18.08
N ALA A 84 -4.54 -10.45 -16.92
CA ALA A 84 -4.05 -11.82 -16.82
C ALA A 84 -5.12 -12.87 -17.17
N THR A 85 -6.39 -12.61 -16.85
CA THR A 85 -7.53 -13.55 -17.03
C THR A 85 -8.27 -13.33 -18.36
N TYR A 86 -8.42 -12.09 -18.83
CA TYR A 86 -9.13 -11.73 -20.08
C TYR A 86 -8.21 -11.18 -21.18
N GLY A 87 -7.02 -10.67 -20.85
CA GLY A 87 -5.99 -10.30 -21.82
C GLY A 87 -5.23 -11.49 -22.38
N ALA A 88 -5.01 -12.56 -21.58
CA ALA A 88 -4.46 -13.82 -22.09
C ALA A 88 -5.29 -14.40 -23.27
N PRO A 89 -6.64 -14.43 -23.22
CA PRO A 89 -7.49 -14.73 -24.38
C PRO A 89 -7.34 -13.80 -25.59
N LEU A 90 -7.04 -12.51 -25.39
CA LEU A 90 -6.76 -11.57 -26.50
C LEU A 90 -5.44 -11.89 -27.23
N PHE A 91 -4.57 -12.71 -26.62
CA PHE A 91 -3.32 -13.21 -27.18
C PHE A 91 -3.29 -14.76 -27.29
N GLU A 92 -4.45 -15.41 -27.23
CA GLU A 92 -4.61 -16.89 -27.33
C GLU A 92 -3.84 -17.72 -26.30
N LEU A 93 -3.50 -17.13 -25.15
CA LEU A 93 -2.83 -17.79 -24.04
C LEU A 93 -3.84 -18.42 -23.06
N PRO A 94 -3.48 -19.51 -22.36
CA PRO A 94 -4.32 -20.07 -21.30
C PRO A 94 -4.60 -19.02 -20.22
N PRO A 95 -5.76 -19.06 -19.55
CA PRO A 95 -6.06 -18.18 -18.42
C PRO A 95 -4.94 -18.30 -17.37
N LEU A 96 -4.29 -17.19 -17.05
CA LEU A 96 -3.25 -17.15 -16.05
C LEU A 96 -3.89 -17.18 -14.65
N TYR A 97 -3.22 -17.84 -13.70
CA TYR A 97 -3.63 -17.76 -12.30
C TYR A 97 -3.43 -16.32 -11.80
N PRO A 98 -4.37 -15.77 -11.01
CA PRO A 98 -4.26 -14.41 -10.49
C PRO A 98 -3.00 -14.26 -9.64
N GLY A 99 -2.41 -13.07 -9.69
CA GLY A 99 -1.22 -12.74 -8.89
C GLY A 99 -1.56 -12.82 -7.41
N MET A 100 -0.70 -13.49 -6.64
CA MET A 100 -0.88 -13.65 -5.19
C MET A 100 0.03 -12.66 -4.47
N PHE A 101 -0.54 -11.76 -3.67
CA PHE A 101 0.23 -11.04 -2.65
C PHE A 101 0.27 -11.90 -1.41
N ASN A 102 1.47 -12.37 -1.04
CA ASN A 102 1.69 -13.10 0.20
C ASN A 102 2.85 -12.46 0.95
N ASN A 103 2.52 -11.73 2.01
CA ASN A 103 3.49 -11.30 3.00
C ASN A 103 3.41 -12.29 4.16
N SER A 104 4.19 -13.37 4.08
CA SER A 104 4.27 -14.37 5.14
C SER A 104 5.52 -14.10 5.98
N SER A 105 5.33 -13.85 7.27
CA SER A 105 6.40 -14.15 8.22
C SER A 105 6.82 -15.61 8.04
N SER A 106 8.11 -15.94 8.14
CA SER A 106 8.52 -17.34 8.09
C SER A 106 7.70 -18.12 9.14
N PRO A 107 7.06 -19.25 8.78
CA PRO A 107 6.17 -19.98 9.69
C PRO A 107 6.85 -20.45 11.00
N ASP A 108 8.18 -20.35 11.06
CA ASP A 108 8.99 -20.68 12.23
C ASP A 108 9.72 -19.46 12.87
N GLU A 109 9.78 -18.29 12.21
CA GLU A 109 10.54 -17.11 12.67
C GLU A 109 9.89 -15.78 12.22
N GLY A 110 9.11 -15.15 13.10
CA GLY A 110 8.51 -13.82 12.85
C GLY A 110 9.43 -12.64 13.23
N THR A 111 8.83 -11.50 13.57
CA THR A 111 9.54 -10.35 14.11
C THR A 111 9.69 -10.47 15.63
N VAL A 112 10.93 -10.38 16.12
CA VAL A 112 11.27 -10.37 17.54
C VAL A 112 11.66 -8.96 17.95
N SER A 113 10.99 -8.40 18.96
CA SER A 113 11.38 -7.13 19.58
C SER A 113 11.76 -7.35 21.03
N GLU A 114 12.96 -6.95 21.39
CA GLU A 114 13.47 -6.97 22.76
C GLU A 114 13.72 -5.54 23.20
N GLY A 115 13.45 -5.25 24.46
CA GLY A 115 13.81 -3.95 24.99
C GLY A 115 14.01 -3.94 26.48
N SER A 116 14.80 -2.99 26.93
CA SER A 116 15.07 -2.74 28.33
C SER A 116 14.94 -1.26 28.64
N SER A 117 14.55 -0.95 29.87
CA SER A 117 14.60 0.42 30.34
C SER A 117 15.03 0.50 31.80
N LEU A 118 15.66 1.62 32.12
CA LEU A 118 15.95 2.06 33.48
C LEU A 118 15.37 3.46 33.67
N PHE A 119 14.59 3.64 34.72
CA PHE A 119 13.91 4.90 34.99
C PHE A 119 13.95 5.29 36.47
N GLY A 120 13.95 6.60 36.69
CA GLY A 120 13.90 7.21 38.02
C GLY A 120 13.03 8.45 37.99
N GLU A 121 12.28 8.68 39.05
CA GLU A 121 11.44 9.84 39.25
C GLU A 121 11.55 10.34 40.69
N VAL A 122 11.66 11.66 40.85
CA VAL A 122 11.71 12.35 42.13
C VAL A 122 10.46 13.23 42.24
N TYR A 123 9.78 13.11 43.37
CA TYR A 123 8.67 13.95 43.79
C TYR A 123 9.17 14.84 44.92
N TYR A 124 9.01 16.15 44.77
CA TYR A 124 9.43 17.14 45.74
C TYR A 124 8.26 18.08 46.07
N ASP A 125 7.74 17.95 47.29
CA ASP A 125 6.75 18.88 47.85
C ASP A 125 7.49 20.15 48.31
N MET A 126 7.56 21.15 47.43
CA MET A 126 8.21 22.43 47.72
C MET A 126 7.52 23.18 48.86
N THR A 127 6.18 23.09 48.88
CA THR A 127 5.29 23.65 49.90
C THR A 127 4.09 22.71 50.07
N GLU A 128 3.16 23.01 50.99
CA GLU A 128 1.91 22.26 51.14
C GLU A 128 1.01 22.30 49.88
N ASP A 129 1.19 23.32 49.03
CA ASP A 129 0.34 23.59 47.87
C ASP A 129 1.08 23.42 46.53
N VAL A 130 2.41 23.24 46.53
CA VAL A 130 3.22 23.17 45.31
C VAL A 130 4.13 21.96 45.35
N SER A 131 3.99 21.08 44.36
CA SER A 131 4.85 19.91 44.18
C SER A 131 5.52 19.92 42.80
N LEU A 132 6.75 19.39 42.76
CA LEU A 132 7.55 19.23 41.57
C LEU A 132 7.77 17.74 41.32
N THR A 133 7.62 17.31 40.08
CA THR A 133 7.98 15.97 39.63
C THR A 133 9.06 16.07 38.56
N VAL A 134 10.14 15.31 38.71
CA VAL A 134 11.18 15.18 37.68
C VAL A 134 11.50 13.71 37.48
N GLY A 135 11.34 13.22 36.25
CA GLY A 135 11.58 11.84 35.86
C GLY A 135 12.46 11.74 34.63
N VAL A 136 13.30 10.71 34.60
CA VAL A 136 14.16 10.36 33.46
C VAL A 136 14.07 8.86 33.22
N ARG A 137 14.18 8.46 31.96
CA ARG A 137 14.13 7.07 31.53
C ARG A 137 15.04 6.86 30.33
N TYR A 138 15.96 5.92 30.46
CA TYR A 138 16.78 5.42 29.36
C TYR A 138 16.14 4.15 28.81
N ASN A 139 15.95 4.10 27.49
CA ASN A 139 15.41 2.94 26.79
C ASN A 139 16.45 2.42 25.79
N GLU A 140 16.54 1.10 25.68
CA GLU A 140 17.20 0.42 24.58
C GLU A 140 16.21 -0.58 23.98
N ASP A 141 15.98 -0.49 22.68
CA ASP A 141 15.08 -1.36 21.93
C ASP A 141 15.86 -1.96 20.77
N ARG A 142 15.78 -3.28 20.61
CA ARG A 142 16.34 -4.02 19.49
C ARG A 142 15.21 -4.78 18.80
N ARG A 143 15.19 -4.74 17.47
CA ARG A 143 14.28 -5.54 16.67
C ARG A 143 15.08 -6.41 15.73
N GLU A 144 14.67 -7.67 15.64
CA GLU A 144 15.12 -8.61 14.62
C GLU A 144 13.90 -8.99 13.78
N SER A 145 14.04 -8.96 12.46
CA SER A 145 12.98 -9.33 11.53
C SER A 145 13.48 -10.38 10.55
N ASN A 146 12.82 -11.53 10.57
CA ASN A 146 13.02 -12.61 9.60
C ASN A 146 11.82 -12.69 8.63
N GLU A 147 11.13 -11.57 8.44
CA GLU A 147 10.02 -11.46 7.50
C GLU A 147 10.48 -11.76 6.07
N THR A 148 9.64 -12.50 5.36
CA THR A 148 9.91 -12.87 3.98
C THR A 148 8.75 -12.41 3.11
N SER A 149 9.02 -11.50 2.17
CA SER A 149 8.08 -11.27 1.10
C SER A 149 8.26 -12.41 0.10
N VAL A 150 7.18 -13.13 -0.23
CA VAL A 150 7.19 -13.89 -1.48
C VAL A 150 7.31 -12.84 -2.58
N LEU A 151 8.42 -12.87 -3.33
CA LEU A 151 8.53 -12.14 -4.58
C LEU A 151 7.26 -12.46 -5.37
N PHE A 152 6.44 -11.43 -5.55
CA PHE A 152 5.12 -11.47 -6.18
C PHE A 152 5.02 -12.63 -7.16
N ASN A 153 4.05 -13.52 -6.94
CA ASN A 153 3.79 -14.66 -7.82
C ASN A 153 3.14 -14.16 -9.11
N SER A 154 3.91 -13.41 -9.87
CA SER A 154 3.77 -13.28 -11.30
C SER A 154 4.20 -14.63 -11.83
N ILE A 155 3.29 -15.40 -12.42
CA ILE A 155 3.71 -16.33 -13.47
C ILE A 155 4.73 -15.58 -14.28
N ASP A 156 5.91 -16.14 -14.27
CA ASP A 156 7.08 -15.75 -15.00
C ASP A 156 6.62 -15.39 -16.41
N MET A 157 6.41 -14.09 -16.67
CA MET A 157 6.29 -13.61 -18.03
C MET A 157 7.60 -13.87 -18.75
N ASN A 158 8.71 -14.10 -18.03
CA ASN A 158 9.93 -14.68 -18.56
C ASN A 158 9.83 -16.19 -18.82
N SER A 159 8.78 -16.91 -18.39
CA SER A 159 8.51 -18.30 -18.85
C SER A 159 7.60 -18.35 -20.06
N VAL A 160 6.63 -17.42 -20.16
CA VAL A 160 5.79 -17.28 -21.36
C VAL A 160 6.57 -16.61 -22.49
N LEU A 161 7.46 -15.67 -22.16
CA LEU A 161 8.34 -15.00 -23.11
C LEU A 161 9.75 -15.60 -23.18
N GLY A 162 10.24 -16.36 -22.21
CA GLY A 162 11.55 -17.04 -22.31
C GLY A 162 11.56 -18.22 -23.28
N GLY A 163 10.38 -18.71 -23.66
CA GLY A 163 10.24 -19.54 -24.86
C GLY A 163 10.30 -18.75 -26.17
N TYR A 164 10.01 -17.44 -26.14
CA TYR A 164 10.02 -16.52 -27.29
C TYR A 164 11.29 -15.67 -27.40
N PHE A 165 12.09 -15.55 -26.34
CA PHE A 165 13.22 -14.61 -26.23
C PHE A 165 14.42 -15.27 -25.52
N GLY A 166 15.06 -16.23 -26.18
CA GLY A 166 16.51 -16.49 -26.08
C GLY A 166 17.20 -16.83 -24.74
N ALA A 167 16.50 -16.94 -23.60
CA ALA A 167 17.10 -17.33 -22.32
C ALA A 167 16.20 -18.32 -21.56
N GLY A 168 16.59 -19.60 -21.53
CA GLY A 168 16.01 -20.60 -20.61
C GLY A 168 16.53 -20.41 -19.17
N PRO A 169 15.89 -21.02 -18.13
CA PRO A 169 15.26 -22.35 -18.18
C PRO A 169 13.82 -22.47 -17.63
N ILE A 170 13.12 -23.44 -18.22
CA ILE A 170 11.76 -23.93 -17.99
C ILE A 170 11.64 -24.75 -16.71
N TRP A 171 10.60 -24.50 -15.90
CA TRP A 171 10.10 -25.46 -14.90
C TRP A 171 8.58 -25.38 -14.71
N ILE A 172 7.74 -25.88 -15.64
CA ILE A 172 6.42 -26.44 -15.29
C ILE A 172 6.06 -27.64 -16.19
N ARG A 173 5.78 -28.79 -15.53
CA ARG A 173 5.23 -30.10 -15.96
C ARG A 173 6.14 -31.09 -16.72
N GLN A 174 6.81 -31.88 -15.90
CA GLN A 174 7.61 -33.10 -16.10
C GLN A 174 6.92 -34.29 -16.83
N GLY A 175 5.96 -34.07 -17.74
CA GLY A 175 5.26 -35.14 -18.46
C GLY A 175 5.30 -35.06 -19.99
N LEU A 176 5.47 -33.86 -20.57
CA LEU A 176 5.54 -33.65 -22.02
C LEU A 176 6.98 -33.62 -22.54
N ALA A 177 7.93 -33.20 -21.70
CA ALA A 177 9.35 -33.16 -22.04
C ALA A 177 9.99 -34.56 -22.12
N ASP A 178 9.52 -35.52 -21.31
CA ASP A 178 10.04 -36.89 -21.33
C ASP A 178 9.77 -37.58 -22.68
N ASP A 179 8.66 -37.22 -23.36
CA ASP A 179 8.31 -37.76 -24.68
C ASP A 179 9.13 -37.09 -25.79
N PHE A 180 9.37 -35.78 -25.71
CA PHE A 180 10.13 -35.03 -26.73
C PHE A 180 11.65 -35.25 -26.63
N VAL A 181 12.20 -35.25 -25.41
CA VAL A 181 13.61 -35.55 -25.13
C VAL A 181 13.87 -37.05 -25.34
N GLY A 182 12.91 -37.92 -25.03
CA GLY A 182 12.95 -39.34 -25.36
C GLY A 182 13.02 -39.61 -26.87
N GLN A 183 12.26 -38.85 -27.68
CA GLN A 183 12.29 -38.93 -29.14
C GLN A 183 13.59 -38.36 -29.74
N LEU A 184 14.13 -37.27 -29.19
CA LEU A 184 15.41 -36.69 -29.62
C LEU A 184 16.63 -37.56 -29.26
N LEU A 185 16.63 -38.18 -28.08
CA LEU A 185 17.68 -39.12 -27.65
C LEU A 185 17.61 -40.45 -28.42
N ALA A 186 16.40 -40.88 -28.82
CA ALA A 186 16.22 -42.02 -29.73
C ALA A 186 16.76 -41.72 -31.15
N LEU A 187 16.57 -40.50 -31.67
CA LEU A 187 17.14 -40.06 -32.95
C LEU A 187 18.67 -39.93 -32.93
N ALA A 188 19.24 -39.48 -31.81
CA ALA A 188 20.69 -39.35 -31.66
C ALA A 188 21.42 -40.70 -31.53
N GLY A 189 20.69 -41.79 -31.24
CA GLY A 189 21.25 -43.13 -31.00
C GLY A 189 21.08 -44.16 -32.12
N ASP A 190 20.19 -43.95 -33.10
CA ASP A 190 19.90 -44.92 -34.16
C ASP A 190 19.90 -44.29 -35.56
N PRO A 191 20.94 -44.51 -36.39
CA PRO A 191 21.02 -43.98 -37.75
C PRO A 191 20.07 -44.67 -38.75
N THR A 192 19.20 -45.58 -38.31
CA THR A 192 18.22 -46.29 -39.16
C THR A 192 16.76 -45.95 -38.88
N ALA A 193 16.48 -45.04 -37.94
CA ALA A 193 15.12 -44.59 -37.67
C ALA A 193 14.57 -43.70 -38.81
N PRO A 194 13.32 -43.90 -39.27
CA PRO A 194 12.70 -43.01 -40.25
C PRO A 194 12.50 -41.60 -39.64
N PRO A 195 12.56 -40.51 -40.44
CA PRO A 195 12.31 -39.17 -39.94
C PRO A 195 10.89 -39.08 -39.36
N PRO A 196 10.69 -38.33 -38.25
CA PRO A 196 9.37 -38.20 -37.64
C PRO A 196 8.41 -37.54 -38.63
N ASP A 197 7.17 -38.02 -38.66
CA ASP A 197 6.11 -37.42 -39.46
C ASP A 197 5.73 -36.06 -38.86
N VAL A 198 6.41 -35.02 -39.36
CA VAL A 198 6.21 -33.61 -38.97
C VAL A 198 4.81 -33.11 -39.32
N SER A 199 4.03 -33.87 -40.09
CA SER A 199 2.67 -33.48 -40.49
C SER A 199 1.70 -33.47 -39.32
N GLU A 200 1.84 -34.33 -38.30
CA GLU A 200 0.89 -34.37 -37.18
C GLU A 200 1.12 -33.21 -36.19
N THR A 201 2.38 -32.84 -35.94
CA THR A 201 2.73 -31.68 -35.11
C THR A 201 2.37 -30.36 -35.81
N THR A 202 2.63 -30.27 -37.11
CA THR A 202 2.25 -29.10 -37.93
C THR A 202 0.74 -28.99 -38.09
N ALA A 203 0.01 -30.11 -38.23
CA ALA A 203 -1.45 -30.13 -38.27
C ALA A 203 -2.10 -29.76 -36.93
N ARG A 204 -1.47 -30.10 -35.79
CA ARG A 204 -1.96 -29.66 -34.46
C ARG A 204 -1.73 -28.18 -34.20
N LEU A 205 -0.68 -27.59 -34.78
CA LEU A 205 -0.42 -26.15 -34.79
C LEU A 205 -1.36 -25.39 -35.75
N LEU A 206 -1.66 -25.95 -36.92
CA LEU A 206 -2.63 -25.38 -37.88
C LEU A 206 -4.09 -25.52 -37.39
N ALA A 207 -4.44 -26.60 -36.69
CA ALA A 207 -5.75 -26.76 -36.06
C ALA A 207 -6.00 -25.77 -34.90
N PHE A 208 -4.93 -25.20 -34.34
CA PHE A 208 -5.00 -24.09 -33.38
C PHE A 208 -5.29 -22.75 -34.12
N HIS A 209 -4.76 -22.57 -35.33
CA HIS A 209 -5.00 -21.40 -36.19
C HIS A 209 -6.43 -21.35 -36.76
N ASP A 210 -7.00 -22.47 -37.20
CA ASP A 210 -8.35 -22.53 -37.81
C ASP A 210 -9.52 -22.25 -36.81
N ALA A 211 -9.25 -22.12 -35.51
CA ALA A 211 -10.27 -21.81 -34.50
C ALA A 211 -10.62 -20.30 -34.38
N THR A 212 -10.05 -19.44 -35.24
CA THR A 212 -9.99 -17.97 -35.07
C THR A 212 -10.87 -17.14 -36.00
N ASP A 213 -11.79 -17.77 -36.75
CA ASP A 213 -12.60 -17.19 -37.84
C ASP A 213 -13.63 -16.08 -37.46
N THR A 214 -13.54 -15.44 -36.28
CA THR A 214 -14.54 -14.47 -35.78
C THR A 214 -14.04 -13.05 -35.47
N TYR A 215 -12.85 -12.63 -35.92
CA TYR A 215 -12.27 -11.33 -35.50
C TYR A 215 -12.04 -10.30 -36.62
N ASP A 216 -12.04 -9.03 -36.20
CA ASP A 216 -12.03 -7.81 -37.02
C ASP A 216 -10.65 -7.51 -37.66
N ALA A 217 -10.65 -6.77 -38.78
CA ALA A 217 -9.51 -6.59 -39.68
C ALA A 217 -8.27 -5.92 -39.05
N SER A 218 -8.42 -5.18 -37.95
CA SER A 218 -7.30 -4.54 -37.24
C SER A 218 -6.52 -5.49 -36.32
N LEU A 219 -7.10 -6.62 -35.90
CA LEU A 219 -6.43 -7.66 -35.11
C LEU A 219 -5.53 -8.56 -35.99
N LEU A 220 -5.91 -8.73 -37.26
CA LEU A 220 -5.14 -9.48 -38.25
C LEU A 220 -3.77 -8.86 -38.60
N ASP A 221 -3.65 -7.53 -38.60
CA ASP A 221 -2.37 -6.84 -38.86
C ASP A 221 -1.37 -6.99 -37.70
N ALA A 222 -1.85 -7.00 -36.45
CA ALA A 222 -1.00 -7.25 -35.27
C ALA A 222 -0.53 -8.71 -35.22
N ALA A 223 -1.43 -9.67 -35.48
CA ALA A 223 -1.08 -11.09 -35.56
C ALA A 223 -0.11 -11.40 -36.72
N GLY A 224 -0.26 -10.73 -37.87
CA GLY A 224 0.64 -10.86 -39.02
C GLY A 224 2.07 -10.36 -38.75
N ALA A 225 2.22 -9.26 -38.03
CA ALA A 225 3.52 -8.73 -37.62
C ALA A 225 4.24 -9.66 -36.64
N VAL A 226 3.49 -10.19 -35.65
CA VAL A 226 4.01 -11.15 -34.67
C VAL A 226 4.40 -12.47 -35.34
N GLY A 227 3.57 -13.00 -36.25
CA GLY A 227 3.86 -14.24 -36.98
C GLY A 227 5.15 -14.18 -37.81
N ALA A 228 5.45 -13.05 -38.45
CA ALA A 228 6.69 -12.88 -39.22
C ALA A 228 7.95 -12.79 -38.33
N VAL A 229 7.85 -12.19 -37.15
CA VAL A 229 8.95 -12.08 -36.19
C VAL A 229 9.24 -13.41 -35.49
N VAL A 230 8.23 -14.29 -35.34
CA VAL A 230 8.34 -15.61 -34.71
C VAL A 230 8.85 -16.69 -35.67
N LEU A 231 8.45 -16.66 -36.95
CA LEU A 231 8.89 -17.67 -37.93
C LEU A 231 10.36 -17.49 -38.37
N ALA A 232 10.88 -16.27 -38.37
CA ALA A 232 12.23 -15.98 -38.90
C ALA A 232 13.37 -16.67 -38.12
N PRO A 233 13.43 -16.63 -36.77
CA PRO A 233 14.49 -17.26 -36.00
C PRO A 233 14.45 -18.79 -36.08
N LEU A 234 13.24 -19.37 -36.04
CA LEU A 234 13.02 -20.81 -36.10
C LEU A 234 13.45 -21.40 -37.46
N LEU A 235 13.03 -20.75 -38.56
CA LEU A 235 13.43 -21.15 -39.91
C LEU A 235 14.94 -20.93 -40.14
N GLY A 236 15.51 -19.86 -39.57
CA GLY A 236 16.96 -19.63 -39.56
C GLY A 236 17.73 -20.78 -38.90
N SER A 237 17.28 -21.25 -37.73
CA SER A 237 17.88 -22.40 -37.04
C SER A 237 17.76 -23.71 -37.83
N PHE A 238 16.66 -23.95 -38.53
CA PHE A 238 16.52 -25.16 -39.37
C PHE A 238 17.42 -25.14 -40.61
N VAL A 239 17.72 -23.95 -41.15
CA VAL A 239 18.70 -23.79 -42.23
C VAL A 239 20.12 -24.05 -41.72
N GLU A 240 20.48 -23.52 -40.55
CA GLU A 240 21.80 -23.77 -39.93
C GLU A 240 22.02 -25.24 -39.56
N LEU A 241 20.96 -25.94 -39.12
CA LEU A 241 20.99 -27.37 -38.82
C LEU A 241 20.91 -28.25 -40.09
N GLY A 242 20.82 -27.66 -41.28
CA GLY A 242 20.75 -28.37 -42.56
C GLY A 242 19.45 -29.14 -42.79
N LEU A 243 18.40 -28.83 -42.01
CA LEU A 243 17.09 -29.47 -42.07
C LEU A 243 16.22 -28.88 -43.19
N ILE A 244 16.45 -27.63 -43.58
CA ILE A 244 15.77 -26.95 -44.69
C ILE A 244 16.83 -26.29 -45.61
N PRO A 245 16.78 -26.52 -46.94
CA PRO A 245 17.62 -25.79 -47.89
C PRO A 245 17.20 -24.31 -47.98
N PRO A 246 18.14 -23.34 -48.01
CA PRO A 246 17.81 -21.90 -48.09
C PRO A 246 16.90 -21.55 -49.28
N GLU A 247 17.04 -22.24 -50.40
CA GLU A 247 16.19 -22.05 -51.58
C GLU A 247 14.70 -22.37 -51.37
N GLN A 248 14.32 -23.06 -50.28
CA GLN A 248 12.92 -23.38 -49.95
C GLN A 248 12.23 -22.32 -49.07
N LEU A 249 12.98 -21.39 -48.46
CA LEU A 249 12.42 -20.35 -47.58
C LEU A 249 11.33 -19.47 -48.26
N PRO A 250 11.45 -19.05 -49.53
CA PRO A 250 10.40 -18.28 -50.18
C PRO A 250 9.10 -19.05 -50.41
N ALA A 251 9.19 -20.37 -50.62
CA ALA A 251 8.01 -21.23 -50.76
C ALA A 251 7.33 -21.47 -49.40
N ILE A 252 8.11 -21.69 -48.35
CA ILE A 252 7.63 -21.84 -46.97
C ILE A 252 6.96 -20.54 -46.48
N ALA A 253 7.55 -19.37 -46.79
CA ALA A 253 6.96 -18.08 -46.48
C ALA A 253 5.63 -17.86 -47.22
N ALA A 254 5.48 -18.35 -48.46
CA ALA A 254 4.23 -18.26 -49.22
C ALA A 254 3.14 -19.21 -48.70
N GLU A 255 3.51 -20.35 -48.11
CA GLU A 255 2.60 -21.34 -47.52
C GLU A 255 2.23 -21.04 -46.06
N SER A 256 2.86 -20.02 -45.44
CA SER A 256 2.67 -19.64 -44.03
C SER A 256 1.31 -19.03 -43.68
N GLY A 257 0.48 -18.67 -44.67
CA GLY A 257 -0.80 -17.98 -44.46
C GLY A 257 -0.69 -16.49 -44.10
N LEU A 258 0.52 -15.92 -43.97
CA LEU A 258 0.72 -14.51 -43.64
C LEU A 258 0.27 -13.56 -44.78
N PRO A 259 -0.25 -12.36 -44.48
CA PRO A 259 -0.52 -11.35 -45.51
C PRO A 259 0.76 -10.95 -46.29
N PRO A 260 0.67 -10.54 -47.57
CA PRO A 260 1.84 -10.29 -48.44
C PRO A 260 2.85 -9.28 -47.89
N LEU A 261 2.39 -8.30 -47.10
CA LEU A 261 3.26 -7.32 -46.44
C LEU A 261 4.20 -7.99 -45.42
N TYR A 262 3.72 -8.98 -44.68
CA TYR A 262 4.45 -9.67 -43.62
C TYR A 262 5.30 -10.84 -44.14
N GLN A 263 4.93 -11.43 -45.27
CA GLN A 263 5.81 -12.36 -45.99
C GLN A 263 7.10 -11.65 -46.45
N ALA A 264 7.01 -10.39 -46.89
CA ALA A 264 8.16 -9.58 -47.25
C ALA A 264 9.02 -9.23 -46.01
N THR A 265 8.41 -8.93 -44.87
CA THR A 265 9.11 -8.71 -43.59
C THR A 265 9.85 -9.97 -43.12
N LEU A 266 9.19 -11.15 -43.16
CA LEU A 266 9.78 -12.45 -42.83
C LEU A 266 11.01 -12.76 -43.71
N LEU A 267 10.90 -12.53 -45.02
CA LEU A 267 12.01 -12.73 -45.96
C LEU A 267 13.14 -11.71 -45.74
N THR A 268 12.82 -10.49 -45.33
CA THR A 268 13.81 -9.45 -45.02
C THR A 268 14.60 -9.82 -43.76
N LEU A 269 13.92 -10.32 -42.72
CA LEU A 269 14.55 -10.81 -41.49
C LEU A 269 15.46 -12.03 -41.75
N LEU A 270 15.03 -12.96 -42.60
CA LEU A 270 15.81 -14.14 -43.00
C LEU A 270 17.02 -13.81 -43.90
N SER A 271 17.03 -12.64 -44.54
CA SER A 271 18.11 -12.19 -45.43
C SER A 271 19.22 -11.42 -44.72
N GLN A 272 19.03 -11.08 -43.44
CA GLN A 272 20.10 -10.53 -42.61
C GLN A 272 21.02 -11.70 -42.21
N ASP A 273 22.33 -11.56 -42.50
CA ASP A 273 23.33 -12.63 -42.33
C ASP A 273 23.15 -13.39 -41.01
N ALA A 274 22.71 -14.65 -41.08
CA ALA A 274 22.63 -15.57 -39.93
C ALA A 274 23.96 -15.69 -39.17
N ALA A 275 25.09 -15.36 -39.83
CA ALA A 275 26.42 -15.31 -39.23
C ALA A 275 26.65 -14.12 -38.27
N ALA A 276 25.81 -13.07 -38.26
CA ALA A 276 25.89 -11.98 -37.28
C ALA A 276 25.27 -12.35 -35.91
N ILE A 277 24.60 -13.50 -35.82
CA ILE A 277 23.99 -14.04 -34.59
C ILE A 277 24.98 -15.00 -33.87
N ALA A 278 26.18 -15.20 -34.42
CA ALA A 278 27.22 -16.03 -33.83
C ALA A 278 28.07 -15.26 -32.80
N VAL A 279 27.72 -15.42 -31.52
CA VAL A 279 28.58 -15.25 -30.31
C VAL A 279 29.53 -14.03 -30.35
N ASP A 280 29.00 -12.84 -30.08
CA ASP A 280 29.82 -11.70 -29.66
C ASP A 280 30.29 -11.93 -28.20
N PRO A 281 31.60 -11.91 -27.88
CA PRO A 281 32.09 -11.92 -26.50
C PRO A 281 31.57 -10.74 -25.64
N GLY A 282 30.99 -9.68 -26.23
CA GLY A 282 30.24 -8.62 -25.55
C GLY A 282 28.93 -9.09 -24.89
N LEU A 283 28.39 -10.24 -25.31
CA LEU A 283 27.26 -10.92 -24.65
C LEU A 283 27.62 -11.30 -23.19
N ALA A 284 28.91 -11.42 -22.84
CA ALA A 284 29.36 -11.76 -21.49
C ALA A 284 29.28 -10.60 -20.48
N THR A 285 29.37 -9.34 -20.93
CA THR A 285 29.41 -8.17 -20.04
C THR A 285 28.03 -7.58 -19.76
N GLY A 286 27.13 -7.55 -20.75
CA GLY A 286 25.71 -7.21 -20.53
C GLY A 286 24.95 -8.32 -19.81
N SER A 287 25.29 -9.58 -20.10
CA SER A 287 24.76 -10.71 -19.34
C SER A 287 25.29 -10.78 -17.91
N ALA A 288 26.34 -10.05 -17.51
CA ALA A 288 26.75 -10.01 -16.11
C ALA A 288 25.78 -9.19 -15.24
N ALA A 289 25.23 -8.09 -15.77
CA ALA A 289 24.24 -7.27 -15.08
C ALA A 289 22.86 -7.97 -15.05
N VAL A 290 22.44 -8.55 -16.16
CA VAL A 290 21.17 -9.31 -16.23
C VAL A 290 21.26 -10.65 -15.48
N ARG A 291 22.39 -11.37 -15.54
CA ARG A 291 22.64 -12.50 -14.61
C ARG A 291 22.68 -12.00 -13.18
N SER A 292 23.26 -10.84 -12.88
CA SER A 292 23.20 -10.35 -11.49
C SER A 292 21.79 -10.07 -10.99
N VAL A 293 20.84 -9.69 -11.87
CA VAL A 293 19.41 -9.51 -11.52
C VAL A 293 18.66 -10.85 -11.50
N ALA A 294 18.86 -11.73 -12.48
CA ALA A 294 18.24 -13.06 -12.53
C ALA A 294 18.84 -14.06 -11.50
N ASP A 295 20.09 -13.86 -11.09
CA ASP A 295 20.74 -14.56 -9.98
C ASP A 295 20.36 -13.92 -8.64
N ALA A 296 20.03 -12.61 -8.61
CA ALA A 296 19.48 -11.93 -7.42
C ALA A 296 17.99 -12.22 -7.19
N VAL A 297 17.24 -12.53 -8.24
CA VAL A 297 15.81 -12.89 -8.22
C VAL A 297 15.70 -14.35 -8.65
N GLY A 298 15.81 -15.29 -7.72
CA GLY A 298 15.75 -16.72 -8.03
C GLY A 298 14.41 -17.15 -8.70
N PRO A 299 14.27 -18.42 -9.14
CA PRO A 299 13.08 -18.94 -9.86
C PRO A 299 11.76 -18.74 -9.08
N VAL A 300 10.57 -18.81 -9.68
CA VAL A 300 9.31 -18.72 -8.88
C VAL A 300 9.36 -19.69 -7.69
N PRO A 301 9.18 -19.23 -6.43
CA PRO A 301 9.19 -20.13 -5.29
C PRO A 301 8.09 -21.19 -5.45
N ALA A 302 8.40 -22.46 -5.16
CA ALA A 302 7.40 -23.51 -5.11
C ALA A 302 6.28 -23.15 -4.09
N PHE A 303 5.14 -23.80 -4.17
CA PHE A 303 4.08 -23.66 -3.16
C PHE A 303 4.68 -23.92 -1.75
N ASN A 304 4.65 -22.90 -0.87
CA ASN A 304 5.31 -22.84 0.45
C ASN A 304 6.86 -22.72 0.47
N GLU A 305 7.50 -22.34 -0.64
CA GLU A 305 8.93 -22.01 -0.63
C GLU A 305 9.13 -20.57 -0.14
N THR A 306 9.77 -20.46 1.02
CA THR A 306 10.16 -19.18 1.65
C THR A 306 11.52 -18.75 1.13
N ARG A 307 11.67 -17.47 0.74
CA ARG A 307 12.97 -16.91 0.32
C ARG A 307 13.31 -15.65 1.08
N PHE A 308 14.57 -15.60 1.52
CA PHE A 308 15.16 -14.43 2.13
C PHE A 308 15.71 -13.52 1.03
N ILE A 309 15.29 -12.26 1.01
CA ILE A 309 15.92 -11.25 0.17
C ILE A 309 17.27 -10.92 0.81
N THR A 310 18.36 -11.35 0.16
CA THR A 310 19.72 -11.12 0.64
C THR A 310 20.06 -9.62 0.58
N GLY A 311 20.64 -9.09 1.68
CA GLY A 311 21.08 -7.68 1.75
C GLY A 311 20.21 -6.75 2.60
N SER A 312 19.03 -7.17 3.05
CA SER A 312 18.22 -6.41 4.00
C SER A 312 18.82 -6.52 5.41
N PRO A 313 18.95 -5.44 6.20
CA PRO A 313 19.28 -5.55 7.61
C PRO A 313 18.17 -6.35 8.30
N THR A 314 18.55 -7.43 8.97
CA THR A 314 17.62 -8.27 9.75
C THR A 314 17.58 -7.84 11.22
N GLU A 315 18.43 -6.88 11.61
CA GLU A 315 18.50 -6.36 12.97
C GLU A 315 18.65 -4.83 12.97
N ALA A 316 18.04 -4.18 13.95
CA ALA A 316 18.14 -2.75 14.19
C ALA A 316 18.01 -2.45 15.68
N GLU A 317 18.74 -1.44 16.16
CA GLU A 317 18.78 -1.03 17.57
C GLU A 317 18.57 0.48 17.68
N TRP A 318 17.76 0.89 18.66
CA TRP A 318 17.49 2.27 18.99
C TRP A 318 17.69 2.50 20.48
N LYS A 319 18.30 3.64 20.82
CA LYS A 319 18.60 4.01 22.21
C LYS A 319 18.13 5.44 22.42
N GLU A 320 17.27 5.63 23.41
CA GLU A 320 16.67 6.94 23.62
C GLU A 320 16.50 7.32 25.09
N MET A 321 16.69 8.62 25.34
CA MET A 321 16.45 9.25 26.62
C MET A 321 15.10 9.96 26.58
N SER A 322 14.21 9.50 27.43
CA SER A 322 12.89 10.11 27.67
C SER A 322 12.84 10.67 29.08
N GLY A 323 11.88 11.55 29.34
CA GLY A 323 11.77 12.17 30.66
C GLY A 323 10.61 13.12 30.75
N ARG A 324 10.37 13.60 31.97
CA ARG A 324 9.37 14.61 32.25
C ARG A 324 9.79 15.50 33.41
N ALA A 325 9.40 16.75 33.37
CA ALA A 325 9.47 17.66 34.50
C ALA A 325 8.16 18.44 34.58
N GLY A 326 7.55 18.50 35.76
CA GLY A 326 6.27 19.16 35.93
C GLY A 326 6.06 19.73 37.31
N VAL A 327 5.25 20.78 37.38
CA VAL A 327 4.83 21.45 38.61
C VAL A 327 3.32 21.35 38.73
N ASP A 328 2.87 20.98 39.92
CA ASP A 328 1.48 20.99 40.33
C ASP A 328 1.30 22.08 41.39
N TRP A 329 0.34 22.97 41.19
CA TRP A 329 -0.02 24.03 42.13
C TRP A 329 -1.49 23.92 42.54
N ARG A 330 -1.70 23.48 43.78
CA ARG A 330 -3.01 23.43 44.45
C ARG A 330 -3.41 24.83 44.92
N ILE A 331 -4.05 25.59 44.03
CA ILE A 331 -4.56 26.95 44.31
C ILE A 331 -5.55 26.95 45.49
N SER A 332 -6.37 25.89 45.59
CA SER A 332 -7.29 25.65 46.70
C SER A 332 -7.57 24.16 46.86
N ASN A 333 -8.40 23.77 47.83
CA ASN A 333 -8.86 22.38 47.95
C ASN A 333 -9.66 21.87 46.74
N ASN A 334 -10.11 22.77 45.87
CA ASN A 334 -10.97 22.46 44.72
C ASN A 334 -10.36 22.85 43.37
N SER A 335 -9.16 23.42 43.33
CA SER A 335 -8.52 23.90 42.11
C SER A 335 -7.05 23.53 42.08
N LEU A 336 -6.65 22.90 40.97
CA LEU A 336 -5.28 22.55 40.64
C LEU A 336 -4.92 23.22 39.32
N ALA A 337 -3.79 23.90 39.27
CA ALA A 337 -3.11 24.26 38.03
C ALA A 337 -1.86 23.40 37.90
N TYR A 338 -1.51 23.00 36.69
CA TYR A 338 -0.32 22.18 36.43
C TYR A 338 0.36 22.61 35.15
N ALA A 339 1.66 22.39 35.08
CA ALA A 339 2.42 22.49 33.84
C ALA A 339 3.47 21.40 33.79
N PHE A 340 3.67 20.76 32.65
CA PHE A 340 4.76 19.81 32.47
C PHE A 340 5.38 19.89 31.08
N VAL A 341 6.67 19.58 31.04
CA VAL A 341 7.41 19.28 29.81
C VAL A 341 7.76 17.81 29.83
N SER A 342 7.64 17.13 28.70
CA SER A 342 8.03 15.73 28.57
C SER A 342 8.61 15.42 27.20
N ARG A 343 9.48 14.42 27.15
CA ARG A 343 9.96 13.81 25.91
C ARG A 343 9.51 12.37 25.85
N GLY A 344 8.72 12.03 24.85
CA GLY A 344 8.29 10.67 24.51
C GLY A 344 9.06 10.15 23.29
N TYR A 345 9.03 8.84 23.10
CA TYR A 345 9.68 8.18 21.98
C TYR A 345 8.96 6.88 21.63
N LYS A 346 9.02 6.51 20.35
CA LYS A 346 8.58 5.24 19.80
C LYS A 346 9.69 4.69 18.91
N PRO A 347 10.18 3.45 19.14
CA PRO A 347 11.24 2.86 18.33
C PRO A 347 10.88 2.77 16.86
N GLY A 348 11.91 2.84 16.01
CA GLY A 348 11.81 2.56 14.58
C GLY A 348 11.53 1.09 14.30
N GLY A 349 11.54 0.70 13.03
CA GLY A 349 11.23 -0.67 12.62
C GLY A 349 11.64 -0.97 11.19
N PHE A 350 11.10 -2.05 10.65
CA PHE A 350 11.37 -2.52 9.31
C PHE A 350 10.20 -2.25 8.38
N ASN A 351 10.51 -1.85 7.15
CA ASN A 351 9.58 -1.90 6.03
C ASN A 351 9.64 -3.28 5.37
N PRO A 352 8.56 -3.72 4.71
CA PRO A 352 8.57 -5.00 4.01
C PRO A 352 9.73 -5.08 3.02
N PRO A 353 10.41 -6.23 2.93
CA PRO A 353 11.59 -6.35 2.09
C PRO A 353 11.17 -6.26 0.62
N ILE A 354 11.78 -5.30 -0.10
CA ILE A 354 11.60 -5.14 -1.55
C ILE A 354 12.88 -5.56 -2.29
N ALA A 355 12.73 -5.99 -3.55
CA ALA A 355 13.88 -6.46 -4.33
C ALA A 355 14.92 -5.33 -4.53
N PRO A 356 16.23 -5.64 -4.55
CA PRO A 356 17.29 -4.62 -4.63
C PRO A 356 17.21 -3.61 -5.74
N VAL A 357 16.70 -4.01 -6.91
CA VAL A 357 16.49 -3.09 -8.03
C VAL A 357 15.40 -2.03 -7.79
N PHE A 358 14.59 -2.22 -6.75
CA PHE A 358 13.57 -1.28 -6.29
C PHE A 358 13.97 -0.64 -4.95
N GLN A 359 15.20 -0.82 -4.44
CA GLN A 359 15.61 -0.30 -3.12
C GLN A 359 15.92 1.20 -3.10
N ASP A 360 16.20 1.84 -4.24
CA ASP A 360 16.58 3.27 -4.32
C ASP A 360 15.48 4.23 -3.81
N VAL A 361 14.34 3.68 -3.38
CA VAL A 361 13.11 4.41 -3.20
C VAL A 361 12.45 4.22 -1.84
N SER A 362 12.71 3.16 -1.09
CA SER A 362 12.26 3.04 0.30
C SER A 362 13.28 2.33 1.16
N SER A 363 13.65 2.95 2.26
CA SER A 363 14.55 2.36 3.24
C SER A 363 13.94 1.10 3.85
N PHE A 364 14.77 0.06 4.03
CA PHE A 364 14.39 -1.17 4.74
C PHE A 364 14.02 -0.94 6.18
N THR A 365 14.54 0.13 6.78
CA THR A 365 14.24 0.53 8.15
C THR A 365 13.69 1.93 8.16
N PHE A 366 12.73 2.20 9.04
CA PHE A 366 12.31 3.54 9.39
C PHE A 366 12.83 3.89 10.77
N ASP A 367 13.15 5.17 10.97
CA ASP A 367 13.74 5.66 12.19
C ASP A 367 12.70 5.80 13.31
N ALA A 368 13.22 6.02 14.51
CA ALA A 368 12.41 6.30 15.67
C ALA A 368 11.66 7.63 15.56
N GLU A 369 10.50 7.66 16.21
CA GLU A 369 9.71 8.86 16.42
C GLU A 369 9.95 9.40 17.83
N ALA A 370 10.10 10.71 17.97
CA ALA A 370 10.18 11.38 19.26
C ALA A 370 9.20 12.55 19.32
N VAL A 371 8.68 12.82 20.52
CA VAL A 371 7.80 13.97 20.77
C VAL A 371 8.30 14.77 21.95
N ASN A 372 8.55 16.07 21.76
CA ASN A 372 8.71 17.02 22.84
C ASN A 372 7.35 17.67 23.10
N ALA A 373 6.85 17.53 24.32
CA ALA A 373 5.55 18.02 24.72
C ALA A 373 5.67 19.06 25.83
N LEU A 374 4.94 20.16 25.69
CA LEU A 374 4.67 21.13 26.74
C LEU A 374 3.16 21.16 26.96
N GLU A 375 2.71 21.00 28.20
CA GLU A 375 1.30 21.10 28.56
C GLU A 375 1.11 22.01 29.78
N LEU A 376 0.08 22.84 29.71
CA LEU A 376 -0.38 23.72 30.79
C LEU A 376 -1.88 23.50 30.96
N GLY A 377 -2.32 23.14 32.16
CA GLY A 377 -3.74 22.90 32.39
C GLY A 377 -4.22 23.24 33.79
N SER A 378 -5.53 23.13 33.96
CA SER A 378 -6.19 23.29 35.25
C SER A 378 -7.35 22.31 35.41
N LYS A 379 -7.58 21.91 36.66
CA LYS A 379 -8.69 21.05 37.07
C LYS A 379 -9.44 21.72 38.20
N ASN A 380 -10.75 21.91 38.03
CA ASN A 380 -11.54 22.73 38.95
C ASN A 380 -12.86 22.07 39.34
N THR A 381 -13.20 22.19 40.62
CA THR A 381 -14.51 21.90 41.19
C THR A 381 -15.10 23.21 41.75
N LEU A 382 -16.10 23.76 41.06
CA LEU A 382 -16.69 25.06 41.32
C LEU A 382 -18.12 24.91 41.83
N LEU A 383 -18.71 26.02 42.31
CA LEU A 383 -20.12 26.11 42.72
C LEU A 383 -20.52 25.01 43.73
N ASP A 384 -19.72 24.83 44.78
CA ASP A 384 -19.92 23.81 45.83
C ASP A 384 -20.06 22.38 45.28
N GLY A 385 -19.26 22.04 44.26
CA GLY A 385 -19.27 20.72 43.64
C GLY A 385 -20.30 20.54 42.53
N ARG A 386 -21.07 21.58 42.20
CA ARG A 386 -22.06 21.54 41.11
C ARG A 386 -21.47 21.70 39.73
N MET A 387 -20.24 22.21 39.62
CA MET A 387 -19.55 22.36 38.34
C MET A 387 -18.16 21.77 38.40
N ARG A 388 -17.81 20.92 37.44
CA ARG A 388 -16.43 20.55 37.12
C ARG A 388 -16.06 21.22 35.82
N LEU A 389 -14.91 21.88 35.79
CA LEU A 389 -14.41 22.58 34.60
C LEU A 389 -12.91 22.41 34.54
N ASN A 390 -12.45 21.73 33.49
CA ASN A 390 -11.05 21.49 33.26
C ASN A 390 -10.67 22.05 31.89
N GLY A 391 -9.41 22.44 31.76
CA GLY A 391 -8.89 22.85 30.47
C GLY A 391 -7.39 22.64 30.41
N SER A 392 -6.90 22.38 29.20
CA SER A 392 -5.48 22.14 28.92
C SER A 392 -5.10 22.82 27.61
N LEU A 393 -3.91 23.41 27.57
CA LEU A 393 -3.23 23.90 26.39
C LEU A 393 -1.98 23.05 26.21
N PHE A 394 -1.77 22.49 25.03
CA PHE A 394 -0.63 21.64 24.73
C PHE A 394 0.05 22.05 23.44
N LEU A 395 1.38 21.95 23.44
CA LEU A 395 2.25 22.13 22.29
C LEU A 395 3.12 20.88 22.15
N TYR A 396 2.98 20.17 21.04
CA TYR A 396 3.78 18.99 20.71
C TYR A 396 4.62 19.27 19.46
N ASP A 397 5.88 18.87 19.54
CA ASP A 397 6.86 18.96 18.48
C ASP A 397 7.37 17.55 18.22
N TYR A 398 6.96 16.98 17.09
CA TYR A 398 7.30 15.63 16.66
C TYR A 398 8.51 15.69 15.72
N THR A 399 9.52 14.89 16.06
CA THR A 399 10.63 14.57 15.17
C THR A 399 10.49 13.12 14.72
N GLY A 400 10.46 12.92 13.41
CA GLY A 400 10.37 11.61 12.77
C GLY A 400 9.06 10.87 13.07
N LEU A 401 7.91 11.57 13.11
CA LEU A 401 6.58 10.99 13.16
C LEU A 401 6.42 9.90 12.09
N GLN A 402 6.13 8.68 12.53
CA GLN A 402 6.02 7.52 11.64
C GLN A 402 4.65 7.51 10.97
N ILE A 403 4.63 7.69 9.65
CA ILE A 403 3.43 7.62 8.81
C ILE A 403 3.50 6.42 7.87
N THR A 404 2.36 5.75 7.66
CA THR A 404 2.26 4.57 6.80
C THR A 404 1.52 4.90 5.52
N ARG A 405 2.06 4.48 4.36
CA ARG A 405 1.43 4.63 3.05
C ARG A 405 1.57 3.36 2.22
N ILE A 406 0.64 3.15 1.30
CA ILE A 406 0.79 2.11 0.27
C ILE A 406 1.56 2.70 -0.91
N ARG A 407 2.72 2.11 -1.22
CA ARG A 407 3.54 2.45 -2.37
C ARG A 407 3.98 1.17 -3.06
N ASN A 408 3.79 1.11 -4.38
CA ASN A 408 4.16 -0.07 -5.18
C ASN A 408 3.58 -1.37 -4.58
N ASN A 409 2.32 -1.30 -4.13
CA ASN A 409 1.59 -2.37 -3.44
C ASN A 409 2.24 -2.91 -2.16
N SER A 410 3.18 -2.17 -1.57
CA SER A 410 3.77 -2.45 -0.26
C SER A 410 3.38 -1.36 0.75
N SER A 411 3.22 -1.76 2.01
CA SER A 411 2.97 -0.83 3.12
C SER A 411 4.30 -0.30 3.65
N ILE A 412 4.64 0.93 3.27
CA ILE A 412 5.90 1.58 3.63
C ILE A 412 5.64 2.62 4.72
N ASN A 413 6.46 2.57 5.77
CA ASN A 413 6.56 3.61 6.78
C ASN A 413 7.67 4.59 6.41
N GLU A 414 7.35 5.87 6.55
CA GLU A 414 8.26 7.01 6.38
C GLU A 414 8.19 7.89 7.63
N ASN A 415 9.25 8.65 7.88
CA ASN A 415 9.32 9.59 8.99
C ASN A 415 9.09 11.02 8.44
N ILE A 416 8.19 11.76 9.07
CA ILE A 416 7.95 13.19 8.81
C ILE A 416 8.07 13.99 10.11
N ASP A 417 8.41 15.27 10.04
CA ASP A 417 8.35 16.15 11.20
C ASP A 417 6.99 16.85 11.25
N ALA A 418 6.49 17.14 12.46
CA ALA A 418 5.19 17.78 12.61
C ALA A 418 5.05 18.53 13.94
N SER A 419 4.32 19.64 13.92
CA SER A 419 3.98 20.42 15.10
C SER A 419 2.47 20.42 15.36
N ILE A 420 2.10 20.41 16.64
CA ILE A 420 0.72 20.43 17.09
C ILE A 420 0.55 21.45 18.21
N LEU A 421 -0.35 22.40 18.04
CA LEU A 421 -0.84 23.28 19.10
C LEU A 421 -2.32 22.98 19.34
N GLY A 422 -2.71 22.73 20.58
CA GLY A 422 -4.11 22.45 20.88
C GLY A 422 -4.60 22.97 22.23
N LEU A 423 -5.91 23.14 22.30
CA LEU A 423 -6.66 23.53 23.48
C LEU A 423 -7.79 22.53 23.69
N GLU A 424 -7.91 22.01 24.90
CA GLU A 424 -9.03 21.20 25.35
C GLU A 424 -9.76 21.86 26.51
N VAL A 425 -11.08 21.84 26.47
CA VAL A 425 -11.95 22.27 27.57
C VAL A 425 -13.02 21.22 27.78
N GLU A 426 -13.17 20.74 29.00
CA GLU A 426 -14.24 19.83 29.39
C GLU A 426 -15.00 20.34 30.61
N GLY A 427 -16.30 20.11 30.64
CA GLY A 427 -17.15 20.57 31.71
C GLY A 427 -18.32 19.67 32.00
N LEU A 428 -18.70 19.62 33.28
CA LEU A 428 -19.95 19.07 33.75
C LEU A 428 -20.58 20.07 34.72
N TRP A 429 -21.83 20.44 34.50
CA TRP A 429 -22.53 21.44 35.29
C TRP A 429 -23.95 21.01 35.65
N ARG A 430 -24.30 21.14 36.93
CA ARG A 430 -25.63 20.88 37.49
C ARG A 430 -26.17 22.17 38.12
N PRO A 431 -26.81 23.05 37.33
CA PRO A 431 -27.26 24.35 37.82
C PRO A 431 -28.26 24.23 38.96
N GLU A 432 -28.06 24.99 40.03
CA GLU A 432 -28.95 24.97 41.19
C GLU A 432 -30.38 25.43 40.86
N ALA A 433 -30.52 26.42 39.98
CA ALA A 433 -31.82 26.96 39.59
C ALA A 433 -32.70 25.97 38.82
N LEU A 434 -32.13 24.89 38.26
CA LEU A 434 -32.82 23.91 37.44
C LEU A 434 -32.55 22.51 38.00
N ALA A 435 -33.35 22.12 39.00
CA ALA A 435 -33.22 20.81 39.64
C ALA A 435 -33.36 19.68 38.60
N GLY A 436 -32.44 18.71 38.67
CA GLY A 436 -32.41 17.57 37.76
C GLY A 436 -31.75 17.84 36.41
N LEU A 437 -31.35 19.08 36.09
CA LEU A 437 -30.58 19.37 34.89
C LEU A 437 -29.10 19.03 35.10
N GLN A 438 -28.51 18.34 34.13
CA GLN A 438 -27.08 18.16 33.96
C GLN A 438 -26.70 18.55 32.53
N LEU A 439 -25.64 19.34 32.41
CA LEU A 439 -24.98 19.68 31.16
C LEU A 439 -23.58 19.09 31.21
N ASP A 440 -23.18 18.38 30.18
CA ASP A 440 -21.80 17.97 29.96
C ASP A 440 -21.34 18.47 28.59
N PHE A 441 -20.10 18.93 28.49
CA PHE A 441 -19.53 19.40 27.23
C PHE A 441 -18.04 19.12 27.17
N SER A 442 -17.54 18.89 25.97
CA SER A 442 -16.12 18.90 25.66
C SER A 442 -15.89 19.64 24.35
N TYR A 443 -14.84 20.46 24.30
CA TYR A 443 -14.43 21.17 23.11
C TYR A 443 -12.92 21.01 22.94
N GLY A 444 -12.51 20.61 21.74
CA GLY A 444 -11.12 20.54 21.33
C GLY A 444 -10.87 21.50 20.17
N TRP A 445 -9.74 22.20 20.21
CA TRP A 445 -9.18 22.94 19.10
C TRP A 445 -7.75 22.46 18.84
N LEU A 446 -7.41 22.21 17.58
CA LEU A 446 -6.16 21.57 17.19
C LEU A 446 -5.62 22.18 15.89
N MET A 447 -4.45 22.82 15.96
CA MET A 447 -3.66 23.16 14.80
C MET A 447 -2.55 22.13 14.66
N SER A 448 -2.56 21.38 13.56
CA SER A 448 -1.48 20.45 13.21
C SER A 448 -0.87 20.88 11.89
N GLU A 449 0.45 20.81 11.81
CA GLU A 449 1.23 21.19 10.65
C GLU A 449 2.36 20.16 10.46
N VAL A 450 2.56 19.71 9.22
CA VAL A 450 3.72 18.94 8.82
C VAL A 450 4.84 19.91 8.51
N ASP A 451 6.04 19.60 8.98
CA ASP A 451 7.22 20.47 8.93
C ASP A 451 8.36 19.78 8.17
N GLU A 452 9.12 20.54 7.37
CA GLU A 452 10.36 20.15 6.70
C GLU A 452 10.36 18.75 6.03
N SER A 453 9.24 18.37 5.40
CA SER A 453 9.00 17.00 4.94
C SER A 453 8.60 16.94 3.46
N MET A 454 9.20 16.00 2.72
CA MET A 454 8.91 15.73 1.32
C MET A 454 8.40 14.30 1.16
N SER A 455 7.39 14.08 0.33
CA SER A 455 6.93 12.73 0.02
C SER A 455 6.32 12.62 -1.39
N ILE A 456 6.26 11.40 -1.92
CA ILE A 456 5.66 11.11 -3.23
C ILE A 456 4.17 10.81 -3.05
N ASP A 457 3.30 11.58 -3.72
CA ASP A 457 1.86 11.27 -3.74
C ASP A 457 1.60 10.07 -4.65
N PRO A 458 1.19 8.90 -4.11
CA PRO A 458 0.92 7.72 -4.92
C PRO A 458 -0.30 7.87 -5.83
N ILE A 459 -1.12 8.92 -5.66
CA ILE A 459 -2.25 9.26 -6.54
C ILE A 459 -1.81 10.24 -7.65
N ASN A 460 -0.70 10.97 -7.43
CA ASN A 460 -0.17 11.94 -8.38
C ASN A 460 1.37 11.89 -8.39
N ARG A 461 1.92 10.84 -9.01
CA ARG A 461 3.37 10.62 -9.05
C ARG A 461 4.16 11.71 -9.74
N THR A 462 3.55 12.47 -10.64
CA THR A 462 4.23 13.61 -11.29
C THR A 462 4.43 14.80 -10.35
N GLY A 463 3.75 14.82 -9.19
CA GLY A 463 3.72 15.99 -8.32
C GLY A 463 3.10 17.23 -8.99
N GLY A 464 2.38 17.05 -10.10
CA GLY A 464 1.89 18.15 -10.95
C GLY A 464 2.95 18.78 -11.87
N ASN A 465 4.15 18.19 -11.98
CA ASN A 465 5.17 18.65 -12.91
C ASN A 465 4.82 18.19 -14.35
N PRO A 466 4.55 19.12 -15.29
CA PRO A 466 4.15 18.78 -16.64
C PRO A 466 5.29 18.21 -17.50
N GLU A 467 6.55 18.27 -17.06
CA GLU A 467 7.68 17.66 -17.77
C GLU A 467 7.68 16.12 -17.68
N TYR A 468 6.96 15.56 -16.70
CA TYR A 468 6.94 14.14 -16.44
C TYR A 468 5.58 13.51 -16.77
N ILE A 469 5.62 12.30 -17.29
CA ILE A 469 4.45 11.43 -17.49
C ILE A 469 4.57 10.20 -16.60
N THR A 470 3.43 9.64 -16.18
CA THR A 470 3.39 8.39 -15.41
C THR A 470 3.33 7.18 -16.35
N LEU A 471 4.22 6.22 -16.16
CA LEU A 471 4.31 4.99 -16.94
C LEU A 471 4.15 3.77 -16.02
N ASN A 472 3.58 2.71 -16.57
CA ASN A 472 3.49 1.40 -15.92
C ASN A 472 4.79 0.66 -16.18
N ASN A 473 5.47 0.23 -15.10
CA ASN A 473 6.73 -0.47 -15.21
C ASN A 473 6.49 -1.94 -15.60
N ILE A 474 7.12 -2.38 -16.69
CA ILE A 474 7.08 -3.78 -17.15
C ILE A 474 8.24 -4.63 -16.61
N ASP A 475 9.26 -4.00 -16.00
CA ASP A 475 10.48 -4.66 -15.49
C ASP A 475 10.21 -5.79 -14.49
N PRO A 476 9.29 -5.65 -13.52
CA PRO A 476 9.06 -6.72 -12.54
C PRO A 476 8.10 -7.81 -13.06
N GLY A 477 7.77 -7.80 -14.36
CA GLY A 477 6.78 -8.68 -14.99
C GLY A 477 5.38 -8.04 -14.99
N ALA A 478 4.58 -8.34 -16.02
CA ALA A 478 3.33 -7.64 -16.36
C ALA A 478 2.20 -7.67 -15.30
N THR A 479 2.42 -8.28 -14.13
CA THR A 479 1.45 -8.41 -13.03
C THR A 479 1.82 -7.63 -11.76
N THR A 480 2.97 -6.94 -11.74
CA THR A 480 3.55 -6.42 -10.48
C THR A 480 3.17 -5.00 -10.11
N GLY A 481 2.36 -4.30 -10.90
CA GLY A 481 1.70 -3.05 -10.47
C GLY A 481 2.67 -2.05 -9.82
N VAL A 482 3.75 -1.71 -10.51
CA VAL A 482 4.66 -0.63 -10.13
C VAL A 482 4.56 0.43 -11.21
N ASN A 483 4.36 1.68 -10.79
CA ASN A 483 4.34 2.82 -11.69
C ASN A 483 5.54 3.71 -11.38
N PHE A 484 5.98 4.44 -12.39
CA PHE A 484 7.08 5.38 -12.28
C PHE A 484 6.78 6.61 -13.14
N VAL A 485 7.61 7.63 -13.04
CA VAL A 485 7.58 8.80 -13.91
C VAL A 485 8.81 8.84 -14.80
N ALA A 486 8.61 9.31 -16.03
CA ALA A 486 9.68 9.57 -16.97
C ALA A 486 9.50 10.96 -17.59
N LYS A 487 10.61 11.60 -17.93
CA LYS A 487 10.59 12.91 -18.58
C LYS A 487 10.11 12.78 -20.03
N GLU A 488 8.94 13.36 -20.32
CA GLU A 488 8.23 13.13 -21.58
C GLU A 488 9.03 13.55 -22.82
N ALA A 489 9.73 14.68 -22.72
CA ALA A 489 10.51 15.25 -23.81
C ALA A 489 11.74 14.40 -24.20
N GLU A 490 12.20 13.53 -23.30
CA GLU A 490 13.37 12.66 -23.54
C GLU A 490 12.99 11.33 -24.20
N ILE A 491 11.69 11.02 -24.28
CA ILE A 491 11.18 9.88 -25.05
C ILE A 491 11.07 10.29 -26.52
N THR A 492 12.21 10.26 -27.20
CA THR A 492 12.35 10.66 -28.61
C THR A 492 11.94 9.53 -29.57
N PRO A 493 11.80 9.80 -30.89
CA PRO A 493 11.57 8.74 -31.88
C PRO A 493 12.63 7.64 -31.84
N GLU A 494 13.89 7.98 -31.56
CA GLU A 494 15.00 7.04 -31.45
C GLU A 494 14.87 6.14 -30.22
N VAL A 495 14.48 6.72 -29.07
CA VAL A 495 14.22 5.97 -27.84
C VAL A 495 13.06 5.00 -28.05
N LEU A 496 11.94 5.47 -28.63
CA LEU A 496 10.79 4.60 -28.90
C LEU A 496 11.11 3.53 -29.95
N SER A 497 11.82 3.90 -31.02
CA SER A 497 12.28 2.97 -32.06
C SER A 497 13.15 1.86 -31.47
N CYS A 498 14.01 2.20 -30.52
CA CYS A 498 14.84 1.22 -29.83
C CYS A 498 14.00 0.35 -28.88
N ALA A 499 13.06 0.95 -28.13
CA ALA A 499 12.17 0.24 -27.22
C ALA A 499 11.25 -0.75 -27.95
N LEU A 500 10.85 -0.47 -29.19
CA LEU A 500 10.05 -1.36 -30.03
C LEU A 500 10.89 -2.33 -30.87
N GLN A 501 12.22 -2.38 -30.65
CA GLN A 501 13.18 -3.20 -31.40
C GLN A 501 13.19 -2.93 -32.92
N ILE A 502 12.83 -1.73 -33.35
CA ILE A 502 12.83 -1.33 -34.77
C ILE A 502 14.25 -0.91 -35.18
N ALA A 503 14.87 -0.01 -34.42
CA ALA A 503 16.25 0.43 -34.60
C ALA A 503 16.81 1.05 -33.32
N CYS A 504 17.98 0.60 -32.87
CA CYS A 504 18.66 1.06 -31.66
C CYS A 504 19.98 1.81 -31.96
N PRO A 505 20.39 2.76 -31.10
CA PRO A 505 21.71 3.38 -31.19
C PRO A 505 22.85 2.33 -31.10
N PRO A 506 24.00 2.56 -31.78
CA PRO A 506 25.14 1.65 -31.70
C PRO A 506 25.64 1.47 -30.26
N GLY A 507 25.78 0.22 -29.81
CA GLY A 507 26.21 -0.12 -28.45
C GLY A 507 25.07 -0.35 -27.45
N VAL A 508 23.81 -0.21 -27.88
CA VAL A 508 22.62 -0.61 -27.13
C VAL A 508 22.10 -1.91 -27.74
N GLU A 509 22.34 -3.03 -27.07
CA GLU A 509 21.82 -4.35 -27.46
C GLU A 509 20.42 -4.52 -26.82
N PRO A 510 19.32 -4.51 -27.60
CA PRO A 510 17.98 -4.65 -27.03
C PRO A 510 17.75 -6.09 -26.55
N PHE A 511 17.70 -6.27 -25.23
CA PHE A 511 17.41 -7.56 -24.56
C PHE A 511 15.93 -8.02 -24.64
N GLY A 512 15.10 -7.32 -25.42
CA GLY A 512 13.65 -7.49 -25.51
C GLY A 512 12.98 -6.15 -25.86
N PRO A 513 11.66 -6.12 -26.13
CA PRO A 513 10.94 -4.86 -26.27
C PRO A 513 10.92 -4.10 -24.93
N GLY A 514 11.50 -2.90 -24.92
CA GLY A 514 11.47 -1.97 -23.78
C GLY A 514 10.13 -1.26 -23.59
N ALA A 515 9.18 -1.44 -24.53
CA ALA A 515 7.83 -0.88 -24.43
C ALA A 515 6.77 -1.85 -24.99
N LEU A 516 5.56 -1.81 -24.43
CA LEU A 516 4.42 -2.60 -24.88
C LEU A 516 3.30 -1.67 -25.37
N PRO A 517 3.11 -1.50 -26.69
CA PRO A 517 2.06 -0.66 -27.24
C PRO A 517 0.69 -1.35 -27.15
N VAL A 518 0.12 -1.38 -25.95
CA VAL A 518 -1.22 -1.93 -25.72
C VAL A 518 -2.27 -0.97 -26.32
N PRO A 519 -3.17 -1.45 -27.20
CA PRO A 519 -4.20 -0.59 -27.79
C PRO A 519 -5.04 0.12 -26.74
N GLY A 520 -5.27 1.43 -26.93
CA GLY A 520 -6.06 2.25 -26.00
C GLY A 520 -5.31 2.77 -24.77
N THR A 521 -4.03 2.39 -24.60
CA THR A 521 -3.18 2.88 -23.48
C THR A 521 -2.00 3.70 -23.99
N MET A 522 -2.12 4.30 -25.16
CA MET A 522 -1.10 5.19 -25.72
C MET A 522 -1.34 6.61 -25.23
N TYR A 523 -0.30 7.28 -24.76
CA TYR A 523 -0.31 8.73 -24.61
C TYR A 523 -0.35 9.41 -25.99
N PRO A 524 -0.99 10.59 -26.10
CA PRO A 524 -0.92 11.41 -27.30
C PRO A 524 0.52 11.69 -27.72
N ALA A 525 0.69 12.14 -28.96
CA ALA A 525 2.00 12.51 -29.45
C ALA A 525 2.61 13.64 -28.60
N ASN A 526 3.82 13.42 -28.08
CA ASN A 526 4.58 14.43 -27.36
C ASN A 526 5.12 15.54 -28.30
N GLU A 527 5.88 16.49 -27.77
CA GLU A 527 6.49 17.57 -28.58
C GLU A 527 7.46 17.05 -29.66
N ALA A 528 8.02 15.84 -29.48
CA ALA A 528 8.85 15.16 -30.47
C ALA A 528 8.03 14.44 -31.57
N GLY A 529 6.70 14.52 -31.51
CA GLY A 529 5.78 13.95 -32.50
C GLY A 529 5.51 12.45 -32.33
N VAL A 530 5.79 11.89 -31.15
CA VAL A 530 5.74 10.45 -30.89
C VAL A 530 4.68 10.12 -29.86
N ALA A 531 3.79 9.18 -30.18
CA ALA A 531 2.83 8.62 -29.22
C ALA A 531 3.55 7.61 -28.30
N ILE A 532 3.42 7.78 -26.98
CA ILE A 532 4.19 7.02 -26.00
C ILE A 532 3.34 5.87 -25.43
N PRO A 533 3.78 4.61 -25.47
CA PRO A 533 3.11 3.51 -24.76
C PRO A 533 3.09 3.74 -23.25
N ALA A 534 1.94 3.56 -22.60
CA ALA A 534 1.87 3.65 -21.14
C ALA A 534 2.56 2.48 -20.41
N TYR A 535 2.94 1.40 -21.09
CA TYR A 535 3.71 0.29 -20.54
C TYR A 535 5.13 0.34 -21.06
N PHE A 536 6.08 0.64 -20.18
CA PHE A 536 7.47 0.90 -20.53
C PHE A 536 8.41 0.35 -19.45
N SER A 537 9.58 -0.12 -19.87
CA SER A 537 10.64 -0.54 -18.96
C SER A 537 11.35 0.69 -18.40
N GLN A 538 11.35 0.84 -17.08
CA GLN A 538 12.06 1.93 -16.41
C GLN A 538 13.58 1.75 -16.54
N GLN A 539 14.06 0.51 -16.43
CA GLN A 539 15.47 0.17 -16.62
C GLN A 539 15.94 0.50 -18.03
N PHE A 540 15.12 0.19 -19.05
CA PHE A 540 15.44 0.50 -20.44
C PHE A 540 15.54 2.00 -20.69
N LEU A 541 14.57 2.77 -20.19
CA LEU A 541 14.60 4.23 -20.29
C LEU A 541 15.83 4.82 -19.60
N SER A 542 16.10 4.39 -18.37
CA SER A 542 17.30 4.80 -17.63
C SER A 542 18.60 4.44 -18.35
N ALA A 543 18.68 3.26 -18.98
CA ALA A 543 19.86 2.83 -19.75
C ALA A 543 20.10 3.70 -21.00
N LEU A 544 19.04 4.28 -21.58
CA LEU A 544 19.12 5.24 -22.67
C LEU A 544 19.33 6.68 -22.22
N GLY A 545 19.47 6.92 -20.91
CA GLY A 545 19.69 8.24 -20.34
C GLY A 545 18.42 9.09 -20.22
N VAL A 546 17.23 8.47 -20.36
CA VAL A 546 15.97 9.13 -20.04
C VAL A 546 15.86 9.21 -18.52
N GLU A 547 15.57 10.41 -18.02
CA GLU A 547 15.37 10.65 -16.60
C GLU A 547 14.08 9.94 -16.14
N THR A 548 14.24 9.04 -15.16
CA THR A 548 13.13 8.34 -14.52
C THR A 548 13.23 8.42 -13.00
N ALA A 549 12.08 8.36 -12.34
CA ALA A 549 11.96 8.27 -10.88
C ALA A 549 10.67 7.52 -10.54
N ASP A 550 10.52 6.99 -9.33
CA ASP A 550 9.23 6.43 -8.90
C ASP A 550 8.11 7.46 -8.83
N GLY A 551 8.48 8.71 -8.59
CA GLY A 551 7.60 9.86 -8.51
C GLY A 551 8.40 11.08 -8.09
N ILE A 552 7.82 12.25 -8.32
CA ILE A 552 8.39 13.54 -7.96
C ILE A 552 7.93 13.87 -6.53
N PRO A 553 8.84 13.96 -5.56
CA PRO A 553 8.47 14.36 -4.21
C PRO A 553 7.84 15.74 -4.19
N VAL A 554 6.73 15.87 -3.46
CA VAL A 554 6.08 17.15 -3.17
C VAL A 554 6.31 17.50 -1.71
N SER A 555 6.38 18.80 -1.43
CA SER A 555 6.46 19.29 -0.05
C SER A 555 5.15 19.04 0.67
N LEU A 556 5.26 18.56 1.90
CA LEU A 556 4.15 18.43 2.85
C LEU A 556 4.09 19.63 3.80
N ASP A 557 5.05 20.55 3.72
CA ASP A 557 5.18 21.68 4.64
C ASP A 557 3.89 22.51 4.65
N GLY A 558 3.35 22.78 5.84
CA GLY A 558 2.10 23.52 5.99
C GLY A 558 0.83 22.68 5.91
N ASN A 559 0.92 21.40 5.51
CA ASN A 559 -0.23 20.52 5.47
C ASN A 559 -0.63 20.04 6.87
N ARG A 560 -1.91 19.75 7.06
CA ARG A 560 -2.43 19.21 8.32
C ARG A 560 -2.22 17.70 8.42
N LEU A 561 -2.08 17.19 9.63
CA LEU A 561 -1.99 15.75 9.86
C LEU A 561 -3.29 15.03 9.47
N PRO A 562 -3.20 13.77 8.99
CA PRO A 562 -4.37 12.96 8.69
C PRO A 562 -5.26 12.77 9.91
N ASN A 563 -6.58 12.78 9.69
CA ASN A 563 -7.61 12.52 10.69
C ASN A 563 -7.54 13.44 11.93
N ALA A 564 -6.97 14.64 11.77
CA ALA A 564 -6.84 15.66 12.82
C ALA A 564 -7.81 16.83 12.56
N PRO A 565 -9.12 16.70 12.89
CA PRO A 565 -10.06 17.81 12.74
C PRO A 565 -9.68 18.98 13.65
N GLU A 566 -9.70 20.19 13.10
CA GLU A 566 -9.25 21.39 13.83
C GLU A 566 -10.17 21.74 15.00
N HIS A 567 -11.44 21.35 14.92
CA HIS A 567 -12.41 21.58 15.98
C HIS A 567 -13.22 20.33 16.24
N THR A 568 -13.41 20.00 17.52
CA THR A 568 -14.34 18.95 17.96
C THR A 568 -15.21 19.48 19.09
N LEU A 569 -16.47 19.05 19.12
CA LEU A 569 -17.46 19.46 20.11
C LEU A 569 -18.34 18.27 20.49
N THR A 570 -18.44 18.00 21.79
CA THR A 570 -19.49 17.13 22.34
C THR A 570 -20.33 17.94 23.31
N VAL A 571 -21.64 17.79 23.23
CA VAL A 571 -22.61 18.40 24.17
C VAL A 571 -23.61 17.34 24.60
N GLY A 572 -23.77 17.17 25.91
CA GLY A 572 -24.78 16.33 26.53
C GLY A 572 -25.69 17.16 27.42
N VAL A 573 -27.00 16.94 27.29
CA VAL A 573 -28.02 17.57 28.12
C VAL A 573 -28.90 16.46 28.70
N ALA A 574 -28.95 16.35 30.02
CA ALA A 574 -29.81 15.41 30.71
C ALA A 574 -30.74 16.14 31.69
N GLN A 575 -32.03 15.87 31.61
CA GLN A 575 -33.01 16.38 32.57
C GLN A 575 -33.70 15.20 33.25
N THR A 576 -33.60 15.15 34.57
CA THR A 576 -34.27 14.14 35.40
C THR A 576 -35.50 14.74 36.08
N TRP A 577 -36.61 14.02 36.01
CA TRP A 577 -37.84 14.31 36.74
C TRP A 577 -38.16 13.14 37.68
N PRO A 578 -38.46 13.39 38.96
CA PRO A 578 -39.05 12.36 39.81
C PRO A 578 -40.47 12.05 39.31
N ILE A 579 -40.84 10.77 39.27
CA ILE A 579 -42.17 10.29 38.90
C ILE A 579 -42.74 9.49 40.07
N PRO A 580 -43.30 10.16 41.10
CA PRO A 580 -43.80 9.48 42.31
C PRO A 580 -44.87 8.42 42.02
N ALA A 581 -45.67 8.62 40.98
CA ALA A 581 -46.71 7.67 40.56
C ALA A 581 -46.15 6.29 40.12
N LEU A 582 -44.86 6.23 39.76
CA LEU A 582 -44.17 5.00 39.35
C LEU A 582 -43.08 4.57 40.33
N SER A 583 -42.94 5.24 41.48
CA SER A 583 -41.84 5.02 42.44
C SER A 583 -40.48 4.98 41.74
N GLY A 584 -40.17 6.03 40.98
CA GLY A 584 -38.93 6.13 40.23
C GLY A 584 -38.68 7.51 39.68
N SER A 585 -37.66 7.61 38.82
CA SER A 585 -37.29 8.82 38.10
C SER A 585 -37.25 8.57 36.59
N LEU A 586 -37.51 9.62 35.82
CA LEU A 586 -37.42 9.63 34.36
C LEU A 586 -36.36 10.64 33.94
N THR A 587 -35.40 10.22 33.13
CA THR A 587 -34.35 11.07 32.59
C THR A 587 -34.46 11.12 31.07
N LEU A 588 -34.62 12.31 30.51
CA LEU A 588 -34.40 12.56 29.09
C LEU A 588 -32.96 13.00 28.90
N ARG A 589 -32.22 12.35 28.01
CA ARG A 589 -30.88 12.74 27.59
C ARG A 589 -30.83 12.99 26.10
N TRP A 590 -30.19 14.08 25.70
CA TRP A 590 -29.80 14.40 24.33
C TRP A 590 -28.28 14.58 24.29
N ASP A 591 -27.67 14.02 23.26
CA ASP A 591 -26.23 14.09 23.00
C ASP A 591 -26.02 14.60 21.57
N TYR A 592 -25.06 15.50 21.40
CA TYR A 592 -24.61 16.00 20.11
C TYR A 592 -23.09 15.89 20.02
N TYR A 593 -22.63 15.27 18.95
CA TYR A 593 -21.23 15.25 18.56
C TYR A 593 -21.07 16.02 17.26
N TRP A 594 -19.99 16.78 17.13
CA TRP A 594 -19.60 17.46 15.91
C TRP A 594 -18.08 17.49 15.79
N GLN A 595 -17.60 17.36 14.57
CA GLN A 595 -16.22 17.62 14.21
C GLN A 595 -16.16 18.50 12.95
N GLY A 596 -15.14 19.35 12.90
CA GLY A 596 -14.77 20.10 11.70
C GLY A 596 -14.28 19.18 10.58
N ALA A 597 -14.00 19.79 9.43
CA ALA A 597 -13.36 19.08 8.33
C ALA A 597 -11.95 18.62 8.73
N SER A 598 -11.52 17.51 8.14
CA SER A 598 -10.18 16.94 8.31
C SER A 598 -9.70 16.38 6.98
N TYR A 599 -8.50 15.80 6.94
CA TYR A 599 -7.97 15.17 5.73
C TYR A 599 -7.68 13.70 5.98
N ALA A 600 -7.92 12.85 4.99
CA ALA A 600 -7.62 11.42 5.06
C ALA A 600 -6.13 11.11 4.86
N ARG A 601 -5.39 12.03 4.23
CA ARG A 601 -3.96 11.93 3.91
C ARG A 601 -3.26 13.25 4.14
N GLU A 602 -1.97 13.18 4.42
CA GLU A 602 -1.04 14.28 4.72
C GLU A 602 -0.77 15.19 3.51
N PHE A 603 -1.19 14.80 2.30
CA PHE A 603 -1.11 15.64 1.10
C PHE A 603 -2.15 16.77 1.06
N ASN A 604 -3.22 16.69 1.87
CA ASN A 604 -4.25 17.73 1.99
C ASN A 604 -4.88 18.15 0.64
N THR A 605 -4.93 17.25 -0.33
CA THR A 605 -5.56 17.54 -1.63
C THR A 605 -7.07 17.60 -1.50
N ARG A 606 -7.75 18.16 -2.50
CA ARG A 606 -9.23 18.20 -2.54
C ARG A 606 -9.88 16.80 -2.44
N GLY A 607 -9.19 15.75 -2.89
CA GLY A 607 -9.69 14.37 -2.74
C GLY A 607 -9.67 13.88 -1.29
N ASP A 608 -8.74 14.40 -0.50
CA ASP A 608 -8.42 13.95 0.85
C ASP A 608 -9.37 14.54 1.90
N GLU A 609 -9.97 15.70 1.63
CA GLU A 609 -10.84 16.41 2.57
C GLU A 609 -12.06 15.58 2.98
N ILE A 610 -12.21 15.31 4.27
CA ILE A 610 -13.41 14.77 4.89
C ILE A 610 -14.19 15.96 5.42
N GLU A 611 -15.41 16.15 4.90
CA GLU A 611 -16.25 17.27 5.27
C GLU A 611 -16.64 17.23 6.76
N ALA A 612 -16.89 18.42 7.33
CA ALA A 612 -17.38 18.53 8.69
C ALA A 612 -18.72 17.81 8.84
N TRP A 613 -18.92 17.12 9.96
CA TRP A 613 -20.15 16.38 10.22
C TRP A 613 -20.52 16.40 11.70
N GLY A 614 -21.80 16.13 11.96
CA GLY A 614 -22.34 16.04 13.33
C GLY A 614 -23.43 14.99 13.44
N GLN A 615 -23.69 14.55 14.67
CA GLN A 615 -24.68 13.52 14.95
C GLN A 615 -25.43 13.80 16.24
N HIS A 616 -26.75 13.64 16.19
CA HIS A 616 -27.64 13.74 17.33
C HIS A 616 -28.08 12.37 17.83
N ASN A 617 -28.00 12.16 19.14
CA ASN A 617 -28.47 10.96 19.82
C ASN A 617 -29.41 11.36 20.97
N ALA A 618 -30.34 10.48 21.34
CA ALA A 618 -31.20 10.72 22.48
C ALA A 618 -31.58 9.43 23.20
N SER A 619 -31.88 9.54 24.48
CA SER A 619 -32.43 8.44 25.26
C SER A 619 -33.41 8.91 26.33
N LEU A 620 -34.36 8.02 26.63
CA LEU A 620 -35.30 8.16 27.73
C LEU A 620 -35.07 6.99 28.70
N ILE A 621 -34.73 7.32 29.94
CA ILE A 621 -34.29 6.36 30.96
C ILE A 621 -35.24 6.45 32.14
N PHE A 622 -35.91 5.35 32.47
CA PHE A 622 -36.63 5.18 33.73
C PHE A 622 -35.78 4.34 34.69
N GLU A 623 -35.65 4.79 35.94
CA GLU A 623 -35.03 4.03 37.01
C GLU A 623 -35.96 4.01 38.23
N SER A 624 -36.23 2.82 38.78
CA SER A 624 -37.05 2.68 39.99
C SER A 624 -36.28 3.12 41.24
N ASP A 625 -36.99 3.63 42.24
CA ASP A 625 -36.40 4.13 43.50
C ASP A 625 -35.65 3.04 44.27
N ASP A 626 -36.04 1.77 44.09
CA ASP A 626 -35.38 0.60 44.67
C ASP A 626 -34.15 0.11 43.88
N GLY A 627 -33.81 0.77 42.76
CA GLY A 627 -32.68 0.45 41.89
C GLY A 627 -32.80 -0.88 41.13
N ARG A 628 -33.93 -1.60 41.26
CA ARG A 628 -34.09 -2.91 40.63
C ARG A 628 -34.38 -2.80 39.15
N TRP A 629 -35.12 -1.80 38.70
CA TRP A 629 -35.48 -1.62 37.31
C TRP A 629 -34.75 -0.42 36.72
N LEU A 630 -34.10 -0.65 35.58
CA LEU A 630 -33.69 0.42 34.68
C LEU A 630 -34.18 0.06 33.27
N VAL A 631 -35.00 0.92 32.69
CA VAL A 631 -35.51 0.79 31.32
C VAL A 631 -35.02 1.98 30.52
N LYS A 632 -34.26 1.74 29.45
CA LYS A 632 -33.75 2.77 28.56
C LYS A 632 -34.25 2.55 27.15
N GLY A 633 -35.09 3.45 26.64
CA GLY A 633 -35.32 3.62 25.22
C GLY A 633 -34.28 4.57 24.64
N TRP A 634 -33.71 4.27 23.49
CA TRP A 634 -32.71 5.12 22.86
C TRP A 634 -32.84 5.16 21.34
N VAL A 635 -32.38 6.27 20.78
CA VAL A 635 -32.22 6.49 19.34
C VAL A 635 -30.83 7.07 19.10
N ARG A 636 -30.10 6.50 18.14
CA ARG A 636 -28.83 6.98 17.63
C ARG A 636 -29.02 7.48 16.21
N ASN A 637 -28.25 8.50 15.82
CA ASN A 637 -28.36 9.17 14.54
C ASN A 637 -29.81 9.60 14.24
N ILE A 638 -30.37 10.48 15.08
CA ILE A 638 -31.77 10.94 14.96
C ILE A 638 -32.06 11.58 13.61
N ALA A 639 -31.08 12.24 13.00
CA ALA A 639 -31.25 12.88 11.70
C ALA A 639 -31.30 11.85 10.55
N ASP A 640 -30.76 10.65 10.75
CA ASP A 640 -30.53 9.64 9.69
C ASP A 640 -29.56 10.16 8.62
N ASP A 641 -28.53 10.87 9.06
CA ASP A 641 -27.49 11.41 8.18
C ASP A 641 -26.47 10.31 7.84
N GLU A 642 -26.04 10.24 6.58
CA GLU A 642 -24.98 9.35 6.09
C GLU A 642 -23.64 10.11 6.05
N ASN A 643 -23.12 10.48 7.21
CA ASN A 643 -21.90 11.25 7.31
C ASN A 643 -20.68 10.42 6.91
N VAL A 644 -19.77 11.00 6.12
CA VAL A 644 -18.46 10.41 5.84
C VAL A 644 -17.55 10.66 7.03
N THR A 645 -17.19 9.60 7.76
CA THR A 645 -16.33 9.66 8.95
C THR A 645 -14.85 9.41 8.64
N GLY A 646 -14.56 8.90 7.45
CA GLY A 646 -13.19 8.68 6.98
C GLY A 646 -13.17 8.29 5.51
N LYS A 647 -11.97 8.34 4.92
CA LYS A 647 -11.71 7.86 3.57
C LYS A 647 -10.44 7.02 3.56
N TYR A 648 -10.43 6.00 2.71
CA TYR A 648 -9.22 5.29 2.34
C TYR A 648 -9.04 5.44 0.83
N LEU A 649 -7.93 6.05 0.43
CA LEU A 649 -7.60 6.38 -0.95
C LEU A 649 -6.38 5.56 -1.35
N THR A 650 -6.51 4.76 -2.40
CA THR A 650 -5.44 3.86 -2.85
C THR A 650 -4.51 4.49 -3.86
N SER A 651 -3.35 3.87 -4.05
CA SER A 651 -2.35 4.26 -5.04
C SER A 651 -2.84 4.03 -6.48
N ASP A 652 -2.14 4.65 -7.41
CA ASP A 652 -2.28 4.42 -8.84
C ASP A 652 -2.08 2.94 -9.23
N THR A 653 -1.20 2.23 -8.53
CA THR A 653 -0.96 0.79 -8.73
C THR A 653 -2.15 -0.11 -8.35
N SER A 654 -3.09 0.41 -7.54
CA SER A 654 -4.31 -0.28 -7.11
C SER A 654 -5.56 0.21 -7.85
N GLY A 655 -5.41 1.04 -8.89
CA GLY A 655 -6.54 1.54 -9.67
C GLY A 655 -7.28 2.72 -9.05
N LEU A 656 -6.68 3.41 -8.06
CA LEU A 656 -7.21 4.63 -7.44
C LEU A 656 -8.62 4.49 -6.85
N PHE A 657 -9.03 3.27 -6.46
CA PHE A 657 -10.31 3.09 -5.81
C PHE A 657 -10.34 3.79 -4.45
N ARG A 658 -11.55 4.12 -4.02
CA ARG A 658 -11.81 4.90 -2.81
C ARG A 658 -12.83 4.18 -1.94
N ASN A 659 -12.49 3.98 -0.67
CA ASN A 659 -13.45 3.54 0.33
C ASN A 659 -13.88 4.74 1.17
N TYR A 660 -15.18 4.85 1.38
CA TYR A 660 -15.77 5.85 2.27
C TYR A 660 -16.31 5.12 3.49
N PHE A 661 -15.93 5.58 4.68
CA PHE A 661 -16.50 5.09 5.93
C PHE A 661 -17.70 5.98 6.26
N LEU A 662 -18.87 5.37 6.38
CA LEU A 662 -20.12 6.07 6.64
C LEU A 662 -20.61 5.77 8.05
N THR A 663 -21.33 6.72 8.65
CA THR A 663 -22.06 6.47 9.89
C THR A 663 -23.13 5.40 9.71
N GLU A 664 -23.43 4.66 10.78
CA GLU A 664 -24.62 3.81 10.82
C GLU A 664 -25.90 4.63 10.55
N PRO A 665 -26.92 4.04 9.90
CA PRO A 665 -28.21 4.69 9.74
C PRO A 665 -28.86 4.92 11.11
N ARG A 666 -30.04 5.54 11.14
CA ARG A 666 -30.81 5.71 12.37
C ARG A 666 -31.09 4.37 13.03
N LEU A 667 -30.57 4.19 14.25
CA LEU A 667 -30.80 3.01 15.08
C LEU A 667 -31.66 3.37 16.28
N PHE A 668 -32.57 2.47 16.64
CA PHE A 668 -33.33 2.57 17.88
C PHE A 668 -33.27 1.26 18.65
N GLY A 669 -33.37 1.35 19.96
CA GLY A 669 -33.35 0.17 20.80
C GLY A 669 -33.94 0.41 22.18
N VAL A 670 -34.20 -0.70 22.86
CA VAL A 670 -34.66 -0.73 24.24
C VAL A 670 -33.74 -1.65 25.01
N SER A 671 -33.28 -1.19 26.17
CA SER A 671 -32.50 -1.96 27.10
C SER A 671 -33.23 -2.02 28.44
N VAL A 672 -33.37 -3.23 28.99
CA VAL A 672 -33.99 -3.46 30.30
C VAL A 672 -32.96 -4.13 31.19
N ARG A 673 -32.67 -3.53 32.34
CA ARG A 673 -31.85 -4.09 33.39
C ARG A 673 -32.72 -4.39 34.60
N PHE A 674 -32.64 -5.62 35.09
CA PHE A 674 -33.23 -6.02 36.36
C PHE A 674 -32.12 -6.44 37.35
N GLY A 675 -32.06 -5.78 38.50
CA GLY A 675 -31.17 -6.13 39.60
C GLY A 675 -31.83 -7.13 40.55
N PHE A 676 -31.20 -8.28 40.76
CA PHE A 676 -31.72 -9.34 41.64
C PHE A 676 -31.49 -9.08 43.16
N GLY A 677 -30.98 -7.90 43.52
CA GLY A 677 -30.54 -7.59 44.89
C GLY A 677 -29.16 -8.19 45.20
N LYS A 678 -28.56 -7.76 46.32
CA LYS A 678 -27.49 -8.52 46.98
C LYS A 678 -28.09 -9.63 47.83
#